data_AF-A0A7Y6K797-F1
#
_entry.id   AF-A0A7Y6K797-F1
#
_cell.length_a   1.000
_cell.length_b   1.000
_cell.length_c   1.000
_cell.angle_alpha   90.00
_cell.angle_beta   90.00
_cell.angle_gamma   90.00
#
_symmetry.space_group_name_H-M   'P 1'
#
loop_
_entity.id
_entity.type
_entity.pdbx_description
1 polymer ?
#
loop_
_entity_poly.entity_id
_entity_poly.type
_entity_poly.pdbx_seq_one_letter_code
_entity_poly.pdbx_strand_id
1 'polypeptide(L)'
;MRTRRSPLLRRRASQRRHSSGRISFAIVVSLTGLFTTHVACAAGTLPQGGHFVAGSGSIAQNDAGISITQAGSRGIIEWNSFSIGSRRTVSIDNGTGATLNRVTGNDVSAIYGTLKGTGSIYLINPHGVLIGPRGVVSTGGRFVASTLDVPNDVFLNPPVIGGSVYTGSSTADVVNLGKISSSGGDVFLISASKVTNAGTIVAPNGNAELATGRQVHLYDGNYQQVFVDVGSGGTVTNSGTVRAAIVNLQAADGNIFALAGHSGALRATGTATRDGHVWLVANTTVNGVLVNSGNVDARGAQISARNADGSGGTVDMSGKDVKLGGANVRAKAWNITTGDFIADVPTATTLGASLNNGTTISVIANGGDGKLGATGEGDIAIEASVRWHGASALTLDAAHSLTIAPRATIANRGAGSLTLSADTYGFDNGGSLTNLGTIDWSRSMGVVSGLYDMNGSYTPGTVRTNAFWHPAPFSGLVTQFTAYQLVNSMADLSAVNNNLSGNYALGSRGLEFAGAPDFGGIGTAANPFTGQFDGMGHLPADLHLSTAADTGLFGVIGKGGVVRNFTLADGAATSSGGTVGLLAGVNYGSIVNVGATGTINVTGNTSTVTGGLVGENFGRIERSWAGVSINGADQVGGLVGLNDGRIGQSFAIGRATAGAQSIVGGLVGTNRGAIAQSYADEFLSGGATVGGLVGSNAGFIRESYAASRLTAGANATTGGIAGTNSGRIAANVFWNRESSGAAAGVGSGTAVANSSGLTDQQLLEPASFGPTWDFSANGTWVAGYPGPELRWLAGP
;
A
#
# COMPACT_ATOMS: atom_id res chain seq x y z
N MET A 1 -0.70 79.29 0.80
CA MET A 1 -0.17 77.92 0.56
C MET A 1 0.34 77.38 1.90
N ARG A 2 -0.52 76.78 2.73
CA ARG A 2 -0.84 75.33 2.83
C ARG A 2 0.41 74.46 3.09
N THR A 3 0.82 74.19 4.33
CA THR A 3 0.31 73.24 5.38
C THR A 3 0.82 71.80 5.18
N ARG A 4 1.25 71.03 6.18
CA ARG A 4 1.48 71.22 7.63
C ARG A 4 2.28 70.02 8.17
N ARG A 5 3.08 70.29 9.21
CA ARG A 5 3.86 69.37 10.05
C ARG A 5 3.00 68.72 11.16
N SER A 6 3.32 67.45 11.48
CA SER A 6 3.33 66.77 12.81
C SER A 6 2.00 66.64 13.60
N PRO A 7 1.88 65.87 14.72
CA PRO A 7 2.89 65.09 15.46
C PRO A 7 2.47 63.69 16.04
N LEU A 8 3.46 63.05 16.64
CA LEU A 8 3.44 61.96 17.65
C LEU A 8 2.33 62.06 18.71
N LEU A 9 1.86 60.90 19.25
CA LEU A 9 1.57 60.73 20.69
C LEU A 9 1.24 59.27 21.10
N ARG A 10 2.00 58.79 22.11
CA ARG A 10 1.64 57.95 23.26
C ARG A 10 0.68 56.76 23.08
N ARG A 11 1.22 55.55 23.20
CA ARG A 11 0.51 54.36 23.72
C ARG A 11 0.34 54.46 25.24
N ARG A 12 -0.91 54.53 25.71
CA ARG A 12 -1.33 54.17 27.07
C ARG A 12 -2.19 52.91 26.99
N ALA A 13 -1.96 52.00 27.93
CA ALA A 13 -2.68 50.76 28.11
C ALA A 13 -4.16 51.01 28.46
N SER A 14 -5.05 50.19 27.89
CA SER A 14 -6.33 49.88 28.52
C SER A 14 -6.59 48.38 28.42
N GLN A 15 -6.63 47.71 29.57
CA GLN A 15 -7.22 46.38 29.73
C GLN A 15 -8.66 46.40 29.19
N ARG A 16 -8.99 45.49 28.28
CA ARG A 16 -10.36 45.01 28.11
C ARG A 16 -10.35 43.49 27.99
N ARG A 17 -10.96 42.87 29.00
CA ARG A 17 -11.31 41.46 29.07
C ARG A 17 -12.12 41.06 27.84
N HIS A 18 -11.66 40.08 27.08
CA HIS A 18 -12.51 39.35 26.14
C HIS A 18 -13.32 38.33 26.92
N SER A 19 -14.60 38.65 27.15
CA SER A 19 -15.62 37.68 27.58
C SER A 19 -16.02 36.81 26.39
N SER A 20 -15.92 35.50 26.58
CA SER A 20 -16.35 34.43 25.70
C SER A 20 -17.88 34.44 25.50
N GLY A 21 -18.33 34.88 24.33
CA GLY A 21 -19.72 34.77 23.90
C GLY A 21 -20.02 33.39 23.33
N ARG A 22 -20.64 32.51 24.13
CA ARG A 22 -21.28 31.28 23.67
C ARG A 22 -22.59 31.65 22.96
N ILE A 23 -22.67 31.46 21.65
CA ILE A 23 -23.92 31.58 20.89
C ILE A 23 -24.73 30.30 21.14
N SER A 24 -25.76 30.39 21.98
CA SER A 24 -26.76 29.34 22.18
C SER A 24 -28.02 29.74 21.41
N PHE A 25 -28.38 28.97 20.38
CA PHE A 25 -29.67 29.13 19.70
C PHE A 25 -30.78 28.60 20.62
N ALA A 26 -31.58 29.49 21.18
CA ALA A 26 -32.80 29.16 21.91
C ALA A 26 -34.00 29.25 20.96
N ILE A 27 -34.66 28.11 20.74
CA ILE A 27 -35.96 28.04 20.07
C ILE A 27 -37.02 28.47 21.09
N VAL A 28 -37.74 29.55 20.80
CA VAL A 28 -38.92 29.99 21.56
C VAL A 28 -40.16 29.34 20.95
N VAL A 29 -40.79 28.44 21.70
CA VAL A 29 -42.16 27.97 21.43
C VAL A 29 -43.08 28.68 22.40
N SER A 30 -43.97 29.53 21.88
CA SER A 30 -45.01 30.19 22.66
C SER A 30 -46.12 29.20 23.00
N LEU A 31 -46.44 29.08 24.29
CA LEU A 31 -47.48 28.23 24.85
C LEU A 31 -48.47 29.13 25.60
N THR A 32 -49.72 29.25 25.14
CA THR A 32 -50.91 29.51 25.99
C THR A 32 -52.20 29.42 25.17
N GLY A 33 -53.16 28.61 25.66
CA GLY A 33 -54.57 28.62 25.24
C GLY A 33 -55.31 27.32 25.60
N LEU A 34 -56.06 27.35 26.70
CA LEU A 34 -56.87 26.26 27.28
C LEU A 34 -57.88 25.63 26.30
N PHE A 35 -58.11 24.31 26.41
CA PHE A 35 -59.38 23.66 26.80
C PHE A 35 -59.17 22.15 26.93
N THR A 36 -59.58 21.57 28.05
CA THR A 36 -59.61 20.11 28.27
C THR A 36 -60.81 19.52 27.53
N THR A 37 -60.57 19.05 26.32
CA THR A 37 -61.33 17.96 25.71
C THR A 37 -60.39 16.77 25.62
N HIS A 38 -60.88 15.56 25.90
CA HIS A 38 -60.13 14.35 25.64
C HIS A 38 -59.81 14.30 24.15
N VAL A 39 -58.61 14.73 23.77
CA VAL A 39 -58.05 14.42 22.46
C VAL A 39 -57.90 12.91 22.48
N ALA A 40 -58.83 12.22 21.85
CA ALA A 40 -58.55 10.91 21.30
C ALA A 40 -57.26 11.11 20.49
N CYS A 41 -56.12 10.61 21.01
CA CYS A 41 -54.88 10.60 20.27
C CYS A 41 -55.17 9.84 18.98
N ALA A 42 -55.44 10.56 17.90
CA ALA A 42 -55.62 9.97 16.59
C ALA A 42 -54.37 9.15 16.31
N ALA A 43 -54.52 7.84 16.35
CA ALA A 43 -53.41 6.93 16.24
C ALA A 43 -52.75 7.19 14.87
N GLY A 44 -51.42 7.37 14.85
CA GLY A 44 -50.72 7.95 13.70
C GLY A 44 -50.92 7.19 12.38
N THR A 45 -50.54 7.82 11.26
CA THR A 45 -50.78 7.31 9.90
C THR A 45 -50.15 5.93 9.67
N LEU A 46 -50.79 5.13 8.80
CA LEU A 46 -50.26 3.87 8.25
C LEU A 46 -50.07 4.02 6.74
N PRO A 47 -49.19 3.22 6.10
CA PRO A 47 -49.06 3.18 4.64
C PRO A 47 -50.41 2.98 3.94
N GLN A 48 -50.57 3.55 2.74
CA GLN A 48 -51.83 3.54 1.98
C GLN A 48 -51.65 3.05 0.54
N GLY A 49 -52.64 2.32 0.02
CA GLY A 49 -52.69 1.89 -1.39
C GLY A 49 -51.72 0.77 -1.77
N GLY A 50 -51.24 0.00 -0.79
CA GLY A 50 -50.27 -1.08 -1.02
C GLY A 50 -50.83 -2.19 -1.90
N HIS A 51 -50.11 -2.53 -2.97
CA HIS A 51 -50.41 -3.72 -3.79
C HIS A 51 -49.13 -4.31 -4.40
N PHE A 52 -49.09 -5.63 -4.54
CA PHE A 52 -47.97 -6.32 -5.18
C PHE A 52 -48.02 -6.09 -6.70
N VAL A 53 -46.91 -5.59 -7.27
CA VAL A 53 -46.70 -5.47 -8.71
C VAL A 53 -45.75 -6.54 -9.26
N ALA A 54 -44.97 -7.19 -8.40
CA ALA A 54 -44.18 -8.37 -8.71
C ALA A 54 -43.99 -9.25 -7.45
N GLY A 55 -43.80 -10.55 -7.66
CA GLY A 55 -43.89 -11.53 -6.58
C GLY A 55 -45.34 -11.78 -6.15
N SER A 56 -45.54 -12.46 -5.02
CA SER A 56 -46.88 -12.72 -4.48
C SER A 56 -46.88 -12.64 -2.97
N GLY A 57 -48.05 -12.37 -2.37
CA GLY A 57 -48.18 -12.21 -0.93
C GLY A 57 -49.52 -11.63 -0.52
N SER A 58 -49.66 -11.33 0.77
CA SER A 58 -50.84 -10.71 1.37
C SER A 58 -50.48 -9.49 2.20
N ILE A 59 -51.33 -8.47 2.18
CA ILE A 59 -51.23 -7.27 3.02
C ILE A 59 -52.46 -7.22 3.92
N ALA A 60 -52.27 -7.36 5.23
CA ALA A 60 -53.32 -7.30 6.23
C ALA A 60 -53.13 -6.07 7.12
N GLN A 61 -54.17 -5.25 7.27
CA GLN A 61 -54.14 -4.03 8.08
C GLN A 61 -55.14 -4.10 9.22
N ASN A 62 -54.75 -3.61 10.39
CA ASN A 62 -55.62 -3.35 11.53
C ASN A 62 -55.39 -1.93 12.10
N ASP A 63 -56.16 -1.56 13.12
CA ASP A 63 -55.71 -0.54 14.07
C ASP A 63 -54.36 -1.01 14.65
N ALA A 64 -53.46 -0.26 15.26
CA ALA A 64 -52.08 -0.71 15.57
C ALA A 64 -51.11 -0.97 14.37
N GLY A 65 -51.47 -1.60 13.24
CA GLY A 65 -50.44 -1.89 12.22
C GLY A 65 -50.82 -2.49 10.85
N ILE A 66 -49.77 -2.77 10.06
CA ILE A 66 -49.83 -3.56 8.82
C ILE A 66 -48.91 -4.78 8.96
N SER A 67 -49.41 -5.95 8.55
CA SER A 67 -48.64 -7.18 8.40
C SER A 67 -48.60 -7.57 6.92
N ILE A 68 -47.40 -7.73 6.37
CA ILE A 68 -47.15 -8.13 4.99
C ILE A 68 -46.53 -9.51 5.04
N THR A 69 -47.11 -10.47 4.32
CA THR A 69 -46.53 -11.81 4.14
C THR A 69 -46.18 -11.95 2.67
N GLN A 70 -44.91 -12.16 2.37
CA GLN A 70 -44.41 -12.36 1.01
C GLN A 70 -44.13 -13.86 0.77
N ALA A 71 -44.61 -14.37 -0.35
CA ALA A 71 -44.20 -15.66 -0.88
C ALA A 71 -43.07 -15.47 -1.91
N GLY A 72 -42.02 -16.29 -1.78
CA GLY A 72 -40.86 -16.26 -2.67
C GLY A 72 -39.73 -15.33 -2.23
N SER A 73 -38.66 -15.34 -3.02
CA SER A 73 -37.38 -14.69 -2.67
C SER A 73 -37.38 -13.18 -2.87
N ARG A 74 -38.18 -12.63 -3.80
CA ARG A 74 -38.30 -11.18 -4.05
C ARG A 74 -39.74 -10.77 -4.36
N GLY A 75 -40.14 -9.60 -3.86
CA GLY A 75 -41.44 -9.00 -4.14
C GLY A 75 -41.34 -7.47 -4.22
N ILE A 76 -42.21 -6.87 -5.05
CA ILE A 76 -42.30 -5.42 -5.23
C ILE A 76 -43.73 -5.01 -4.89
N ILE A 77 -43.86 -4.05 -3.98
CA ILE A 77 -45.12 -3.46 -3.54
C ILE A 77 -45.08 -1.97 -3.85
N GLU A 78 -46.08 -1.49 -4.58
CA GLU A 78 -46.27 -0.06 -4.81
C GLU A 78 -47.26 0.53 -3.82
N TRP A 79 -46.98 1.75 -3.37
CA TRP A 79 -47.73 2.46 -2.35
C TRP A 79 -48.02 3.90 -2.79
N ASN A 80 -49.23 4.38 -2.53
CA ASN A 80 -49.54 5.80 -2.70
C ASN A 80 -48.79 6.64 -1.65
N SER A 81 -48.68 6.13 -0.42
CA SER A 81 -47.84 6.72 0.62
C SER A 81 -47.35 5.65 1.60
N PHE A 82 -46.14 5.82 2.12
CA PHE A 82 -45.54 4.90 3.09
C PHE A 82 -45.03 5.66 4.33
N SER A 83 -45.94 5.94 5.25
CA SER A 83 -45.61 6.58 6.54
C SER A 83 -46.10 5.72 7.71
N ILE A 84 -45.31 5.69 8.79
CA ILE A 84 -45.61 4.92 10.00
C ILE A 84 -45.62 5.87 11.18
N GLY A 85 -46.80 6.26 11.64
CA GLY A 85 -46.97 7.13 12.78
C GLY A 85 -46.50 6.53 14.10
N SER A 86 -46.35 7.38 15.12
CA SER A 86 -45.95 6.94 16.46
C SER A 86 -46.85 5.81 16.98
N ARG A 87 -46.24 4.80 17.62
CA ARG A 87 -46.90 3.58 18.15
C ARG A 87 -47.54 2.65 17.10
N ARG A 88 -47.41 2.94 15.80
CA ARG A 88 -47.80 2.02 14.73
C ARG A 88 -46.66 1.09 14.35
N THR A 89 -47.00 -0.08 13.83
CA THR A 89 -46.01 -1.06 13.34
C THR A 89 -46.35 -1.54 11.94
N VAL A 90 -45.34 -1.64 11.08
CA VAL A 90 -45.38 -2.41 9.84
C VAL A 90 -44.43 -3.59 10.00
N SER A 91 -44.92 -4.81 9.81
CA SER A 91 -44.12 -6.04 9.87
C SER A 91 -44.16 -6.74 8.52
N ILE A 92 -42.99 -7.10 7.99
CA ILE A 92 -42.82 -7.80 6.71
C ILE A 92 -42.22 -9.17 7.00
N ASP A 93 -43.00 -10.22 6.79
CA ASP A 93 -42.53 -11.59 6.80
C ASP A 93 -42.18 -11.99 5.36
N ASN A 94 -40.89 -11.95 5.05
CA ASN A 94 -40.33 -12.28 3.74
C ASN A 94 -39.22 -13.33 3.82
N GLY A 95 -39.18 -14.12 4.91
CA GLY A 95 -38.14 -15.11 5.16
C GLY A 95 -36.74 -14.50 5.06
N THR A 96 -35.86 -15.10 4.24
CA THR A 96 -34.54 -14.55 3.87
C THR A 96 -34.55 -13.73 2.58
N GLY A 97 -35.73 -13.49 2.01
CA GLY A 97 -35.93 -12.77 0.75
C GLY A 97 -35.85 -11.25 0.89
N ALA A 98 -36.23 -10.53 -0.16
CA ALA A 98 -36.25 -9.08 -0.21
C ALA A 98 -37.61 -8.52 -0.64
N THR A 99 -38.03 -7.41 -0.03
CA THR A 99 -39.26 -6.70 -0.41
C THR A 99 -38.93 -5.25 -0.75
N LEU A 100 -39.27 -4.84 -1.98
CA LEU A 100 -39.19 -3.45 -2.43
C LEU A 100 -40.53 -2.74 -2.23
N ASN A 101 -40.52 -1.72 -1.39
CA ASN A 101 -41.64 -0.81 -1.16
C ASN A 101 -41.36 0.48 -1.95
N ARG A 102 -42.03 0.66 -3.08
CA ARG A 102 -41.89 1.86 -3.92
C ARG A 102 -43.06 2.79 -3.68
N VAL A 103 -42.79 4.05 -3.33
CA VAL A 103 -43.81 5.09 -3.19
C VAL A 103 -43.99 5.79 -4.53
N THR A 104 -45.23 5.81 -5.04
CA THR A 104 -45.60 6.43 -6.32
C THR A 104 -46.39 7.73 -6.15
N GLY A 105 -46.88 8.02 -4.94
CA GLY A 105 -47.48 9.32 -4.61
C GLY A 105 -46.47 10.37 -4.15
N ASN A 106 -46.97 11.55 -3.78
CA ASN A 106 -46.15 12.76 -3.60
C ASN A 106 -45.68 13.02 -2.15
N ASP A 107 -46.04 12.15 -1.21
CA ASP A 107 -45.76 12.35 0.21
C ASP A 107 -44.38 11.79 0.62
N VAL A 108 -43.72 12.46 1.56
CA VAL A 108 -42.51 11.96 2.23
C VAL A 108 -42.81 10.69 3.02
N SER A 109 -41.90 9.72 3.01
CA SER A 109 -41.98 8.55 3.91
C SER A 109 -41.52 8.93 5.32
N ALA A 110 -42.45 9.14 6.25
CA ALA A 110 -42.14 9.50 7.64
C ALA A 110 -42.35 8.31 8.60
N ILE A 111 -41.24 7.78 9.15
CA ILE A 111 -41.20 6.61 10.03
C ILE A 111 -40.97 7.06 11.47
N TYR A 112 -42.05 7.32 12.22
CA TYR A 112 -42.05 7.62 13.65
C TYR A 112 -42.36 6.39 14.53
N GLY A 113 -42.98 5.37 13.95
CA GLY A 113 -43.26 4.08 14.57
C GLY A 113 -42.20 3.03 14.28
N THR A 114 -42.63 1.79 14.06
CA THR A 114 -41.73 0.64 13.89
C THR A 114 -41.92 -0.04 12.52
N LEU A 115 -40.82 -0.27 11.81
CA LEU A 115 -40.75 -1.07 10.59
C LEU A 115 -39.88 -2.31 10.86
N LYS A 116 -40.42 -3.50 10.67
CA LYS A 116 -39.73 -4.78 10.90
C LYS A 116 -39.78 -5.68 9.68
N GLY A 117 -38.69 -6.40 9.43
CA GLY A 117 -38.61 -7.40 8.37
C GLY A 117 -37.80 -8.62 8.79
N THR A 118 -38.23 -9.82 8.43
CA THR A 118 -37.44 -11.05 8.65
C THR A 118 -36.22 -11.11 7.73
N GLY A 119 -36.36 -10.61 6.50
CA GLY A 119 -35.34 -10.54 5.45
C GLY A 119 -35.00 -9.09 5.13
N SER A 120 -34.80 -8.78 3.85
CA SER A 120 -34.39 -7.45 3.38
C SER A 120 -35.59 -6.54 3.09
N ILE A 121 -35.48 -5.26 3.44
CA ILE A 121 -36.48 -4.22 3.15
C ILE A 121 -35.83 -3.11 2.32
N TYR A 122 -36.43 -2.78 1.19
CA TYR A 122 -36.09 -1.62 0.37
C TYR A 122 -37.27 -0.64 0.44
N LEU A 123 -37.00 0.63 0.72
CA LEU A 123 -37.95 1.73 0.74
C LEU A 123 -37.46 2.81 -0.21
N ILE A 124 -38.11 2.92 -1.36
CA ILE A 124 -37.80 3.91 -2.38
C ILE A 124 -38.89 4.97 -2.39
N ASN A 125 -38.49 6.23 -2.17
CA ASN A 125 -39.39 7.37 -2.26
C ASN A 125 -38.64 8.60 -2.81
N PRO A 126 -38.89 9.00 -4.07
CA PRO A 126 -38.30 10.20 -4.66
C PRO A 126 -38.59 11.51 -3.92
N HIS A 127 -39.60 11.55 -3.05
CA HIS A 127 -39.97 12.73 -2.25
C HIS A 127 -39.26 12.77 -0.88
N GLY A 128 -38.54 11.71 -0.49
CA GLY A 128 -37.71 11.68 0.71
C GLY A 128 -38.10 10.60 1.71
N VAL A 129 -37.14 10.25 2.56
CA VAL A 129 -37.32 9.25 3.63
C VAL A 129 -36.79 9.80 4.95
N LEU A 130 -37.65 9.87 5.96
CA LEU A 130 -37.33 10.33 7.30
C LEU A 130 -37.61 9.23 8.33
N ILE A 131 -36.57 8.79 9.04
CA ILE A 131 -36.70 7.98 10.25
C ILE A 131 -36.65 8.94 11.45
N GLY A 132 -37.79 9.17 12.09
CA GLY A 132 -37.90 10.13 13.18
C GLY A 132 -37.20 9.69 14.47
N PRO A 133 -37.07 10.55 15.50
CA PRO A 133 -36.29 10.25 16.71
C PRO A 133 -36.74 9.02 17.52
N ARG A 134 -38.02 8.65 17.40
CA ARG A 134 -38.60 7.43 18.01
C ARG A 134 -38.80 6.29 16.99
N GLY A 135 -38.47 6.54 15.73
CA GLY A 135 -38.57 5.59 14.64
C GLY A 135 -37.58 4.45 14.81
N VAL A 136 -38.06 3.22 14.57
CA VAL A 136 -37.23 2.01 14.63
C VAL A 136 -37.40 1.22 13.34
N VAL A 137 -36.28 0.94 12.67
CA VAL A 137 -36.19 0.01 11.55
C VAL A 137 -35.34 -1.18 11.97
N SER A 138 -35.86 -2.40 11.80
CA SER A 138 -35.16 -3.63 12.15
C SER A 138 -35.37 -4.71 11.09
N THR A 139 -34.28 -5.21 10.51
CA THR A 139 -34.31 -6.22 9.45
C THR A 139 -33.39 -7.40 9.77
N GLY A 140 -33.77 -8.62 9.36
CA GLY A 140 -32.85 -9.76 9.39
C GLY A 140 -31.86 -9.76 8.22
N GLY A 141 -32.29 -9.24 7.07
CA GLY A 141 -31.46 -8.97 5.88
C GLY A 141 -31.09 -7.50 5.75
N ARG A 142 -30.90 -7.01 4.53
CA ARG A 142 -30.49 -5.62 4.22
C ARG A 142 -31.63 -4.61 4.40
N PHE A 143 -31.32 -3.40 4.83
CA PHE A 143 -32.22 -2.24 4.74
C PHE A 143 -31.69 -1.24 3.71
N VAL A 144 -32.51 -0.84 2.73
CA VAL A 144 -32.20 0.24 1.78
C VAL A 144 -33.26 1.32 1.87
N ALA A 145 -32.85 2.56 2.14
CA ALA A 145 -33.70 3.74 1.98
C ALA A 145 -33.12 4.61 0.87
N SER A 146 -33.90 4.91 -0.17
CA SER A 146 -33.40 5.63 -1.35
C SER A 146 -34.40 6.66 -1.88
N THR A 147 -33.90 7.80 -2.34
CA THR A 147 -34.66 8.72 -3.21
C THR A 147 -34.41 8.50 -4.70
N LEU A 148 -33.41 7.68 -5.04
CA LEU A 148 -33.17 7.16 -6.38
C LEU A 148 -33.95 5.86 -6.58
N ASP A 149 -34.40 5.60 -7.80
CA ASP A 149 -35.16 4.40 -8.13
C ASP A 149 -34.27 3.32 -8.74
N VAL A 150 -34.72 2.07 -8.63
CA VAL A 150 -34.13 0.90 -9.28
C VAL A 150 -35.20 0.25 -10.18
N PRO A 151 -34.87 -0.11 -11.42
CA PRO A 151 -35.81 -0.81 -12.30
C PRO A 151 -36.31 -2.15 -11.69
N ASN A 152 -37.55 -2.52 -12.01
CA ASN A 152 -38.18 -3.73 -11.46
C ASN A 152 -37.42 -5.01 -11.82
N ASP A 153 -37.00 -5.13 -13.06
CA ASP A 153 -36.24 -6.26 -13.58
C ASP A 153 -34.86 -6.38 -12.91
N VAL A 154 -34.17 -5.26 -12.71
CA VAL A 154 -32.89 -5.19 -11.97
C VAL A 154 -33.09 -5.58 -10.51
N PHE A 155 -34.17 -5.14 -9.86
CA PHE A 155 -34.45 -5.58 -8.49
C PHE A 155 -34.79 -7.07 -8.43
N LEU A 156 -35.59 -7.60 -9.35
CA LEU A 156 -35.97 -9.01 -9.33
C LEU A 156 -34.79 -9.93 -9.69
N ASN A 157 -33.92 -9.46 -10.59
CA ASN A 157 -32.77 -10.18 -11.10
C ASN A 157 -31.52 -9.28 -10.99
N PRO A 158 -30.97 -9.11 -9.77
CA PRO A 158 -29.80 -8.26 -9.57
C PRO A 158 -28.62 -8.79 -10.39
N PRO A 159 -27.94 -7.94 -11.16
CA PRO A 159 -26.81 -8.37 -11.97
C PRO A 159 -25.62 -8.73 -11.08
N VAL A 160 -24.94 -9.83 -11.43
CA VAL A 160 -23.73 -10.28 -10.72
C VAL A 160 -22.54 -9.36 -11.03
N ILE A 161 -22.47 -8.84 -12.26
CA ILE A 161 -21.44 -7.92 -12.74
C ILE A 161 -22.06 -6.53 -12.87
N GLY A 162 -21.38 -5.50 -12.33
CA GLY A 162 -21.82 -4.09 -12.44
C GLY A 162 -22.81 -3.62 -11.37
N GLY A 163 -23.38 -4.53 -10.56
CA GLY A 163 -24.26 -4.19 -9.44
C GLY A 163 -25.61 -3.59 -9.86
N SER A 164 -26.54 -3.46 -8.91
CA SER A 164 -27.82 -2.78 -9.14
C SER A 164 -27.64 -1.28 -9.23
N VAL A 165 -28.08 -0.68 -10.33
CA VAL A 165 -27.94 0.76 -10.57
C VAL A 165 -29.18 1.51 -10.08
N TYR A 166 -28.96 2.47 -9.20
CA TYR A 166 -29.96 3.40 -8.68
C TYR A 166 -29.80 4.75 -9.39
N THR A 167 -30.88 5.26 -9.98
CA THR A 167 -30.87 6.52 -10.74
C THR A 167 -32.03 7.41 -10.37
N GLY A 168 -31.86 8.72 -10.51
CA GLY A 168 -32.93 9.68 -10.27
C GLY A 168 -32.43 11.11 -10.17
N SER A 169 -33.35 12.06 -10.39
CA SER A 169 -33.09 13.50 -10.29
C SER A 169 -33.68 14.14 -9.02
N SER A 170 -34.11 13.31 -8.05
CA SER A 170 -34.69 13.77 -6.79
C SER A 170 -33.76 14.75 -6.06
N THR A 171 -34.34 15.84 -5.55
CA THR A 171 -33.65 16.78 -4.66
C THR A 171 -33.98 16.52 -3.19
N ALA A 172 -34.67 15.41 -2.88
CA ALA A 172 -35.13 15.09 -1.53
C ALA A 172 -34.07 14.33 -0.72
N ASP A 173 -34.21 14.42 0.59
CA ASP A 173 -33.22 13.90 1.54
C ASP A 173 -33.58 12.48 2.05
N VAL A 174 -32.55 11.74 2.45
CA VAL A 174 -32.70 10.60 3.37
C VAL A 174 -32.14 10.98 4.73
N VAL A 175 -32.98 10.96 5.76
CA VAL A 175 -32.62 11.42 7.11
C VAL A 175 -32.95 10.35 8.16
N ASN A 176 -31.94 9.92 8.92
CA ASN A 176 -32.09 9.08 10.09
C ASN A 176 -31.84 9.88 11.38
N LEU A 177 -32.89 10.06 12.17
CA LEU A 177 -32.84 10.58 13.54
C LEU A 177 -33.11 9.48 14.58
N GLY A 178 -33.57 8.31 14.14
CA GLY A 178 -34.00 7.19 14.99
C GLY A 178 -32.98 6.06 15.07
N LYS A 179 -33.46 4.82 15.10
CA LYS A 179 -32.63 3.61 15.15
C LYS A 179 -32.87 2.73 13.93
N ILE A 180 -31.81 2.41 13.21
CA ILE A 180 -31.79 1.42 12.13
C ILE A 180 -30.87 0.27 12.56
N SER A 181 -31.36 -0.97 12.42
CA SER A 181 -30.57 -2.16 12.71
C SER A 181 -30.80 -3.26 11.68
N SER A 182 -29.72 -3.86 11.20
CA SER A 182 -29.74 -5.10 10.44
C SER A 182 -28.92 -6.16 11.19
N SER A 183 -29.50 -7.33 11.50
CA SER A 183 -28.80 -8.36 12.27
C SER A 183 -27.91 -9.28 11.41
N GLY A 184 -28.23 -9.44 10.12
CA GLY A 184 -27.55 -10.36 9.21
C GLY A 184 -27.20 -9.76 7.84
N GLY A 185 -27.47 -8.47 7.61
CA GLY A 185 -27.18 -7.80 6.35
C GLY A 185 -26.72 -6.37 6.55
N ASP A 186 -26.95 -5.56 5.51
CA ASP A 186 -26.38 -4.22 5.39
C ASP A 186 -27.42 -3.12 5.61
N VAL A 187 -26.96 -1.88 5.73
CA VAL A 187 -27.79 -0.67 5.76
C VAL A 187 -27.29 0.31 4.70
N PHE A 188 -28.15 0.68 3.76
CA PHE A 188 -27.87 1.64 2.70
C PHE A 188 -28.82 2.83 2.75
N LEU A 189 -28.26 4.04 2.82
CA LEU A 189 -29.02 5.28 2.71
C LEU A 189 -28.52 6.05 1.49
N ILE A 190 -29.41 6.25 0.50
CA ILE A 190 -29.03 6.76 -0.83
C ILE A 190 -29.90 7.98 -1.19
N SER A 191 -29.30 9.09 -1.60
CA SER A 191 -30.03 10.25 -2.13
C SER A 191 -29.25 10.93 -3.23
N ALA A 192 -29.90 11.58 -4.20
CA ALA A 192 -29.19 12.47 -5.10
C ALA A 192 -28.68 13.74 -4.40
N SER A 193 -29.33 14.23 -3.35
CA SER A 193 -28.98 15.52 -2.73
C SER A 193 -28.28 15.37 -1.38
N LYS A 194 -28.90 14.67 -0.43
CA LYS A 194 -28.40 14.66 0.94
C LYS A 194 -28.80 13.41 1.71
N VAL A 195 -27.83 12.87 2.44
CA VAL A 195 -28.01 11.82 3.43
C VAL A 195 -27.54 12.32 4.79
N THR A 196 -28.37 12.19 5.82
CA THR A 196 -28.03 12.57 7.19
C THR A 196 -28.30 11.44 8.16
N ASN A 197 -27.29 11.06 8.95
CA ASN A 197 -27.46 10.23 10.14
C ASN A 197 -27.14 11.06 11.40
N ALA A 198 -28.17 11.38 12.17
CA ALA A 198 -28.06 11.92 13.53
C ALA A 198 -28.55 10.91 14.59
N GLY A 199 -29.07 9.76 14.16
CA GLY A 199 -29.53 8.66 15.00
C GLY A 199 -28.47 7.58 15.20
N THR A 200 -28.90 6.32 15.20
CA THR A 200 -28.03 5.14 15.30
C THR A 200 -28.26 4.19 14.14
N ILE A 201 -27.17 3.70 13.55
CA ILE A 201 -27.14 2.61 12.56
C ILE A 201 -26.30 1.46 13.11
N VAL A 202 -26.83 0.24 13.10
CA VAL A 202 -26.15 -0.98 13.59
C VAL A 202 -26.26 -2.11 12.57
N ALA A 203 -25.13 -2.56 12.01
CA ALA A 203 -25.02 -3.66 11.06
C ALA A 203 -23.78 -4.54 11.39
N PRO A 204 -23.78 -5.29 12.50
CA PRO A 204 -22.57 -5.85 13.08
C PRO A 204 -21.89 -6.92 12.21
N ASN A 205 -22.64 -7.52 11.28
CA ASN A 205 -22.16 -8.56 10.36
C ASN A 205 -22.10 -8.09 8.89
N GLY A 206 -22.40 -6.81 8.64
CA GLY A 206 -22.52 -6.25 7.29
C GLY A 206 -22.04 -4.81 7.20
N ASN A 207 -22.47 -4.12 6.16
CA ASN A 207 -22.02 -2.77 5.83
C ASN A 207 -23.04 -1.73 6.31
N ALA A 208 -22.57 -0.53 6.65
CA ALA A 208 -23.40 0.66 6.78
C ALA A 208 -22.87 1.73 5.84
N GLU A 209 -23.58 1.94 4.72
CA GLU A 209 -23.12 2.85 3.66
C GLU A 209 -24.14 3.97 3.39
N LEU A 210 -23.64 5.20 3.35
CA LEU A 210 -24.41 6.41 3.13
C LEU A 210 -23.85 7.09 1.88
N ALA A 211 -24.68 7.27 0.86
CA ALA A 211 -24.21 7.75 -0.44
C ALA A 211 -25.06 8.87 -1.03
N THR A 212 -24.38 9.83 -1.65
CA THR A 212 -25.03 10.81 -2.53
C THR A 212 -24.47 10.85 -3.94
N GLY A 213 -25.36 10.81 -4.94
CA GLY A 213 -25.04 10.86 -6.36
C GLY A 213 -26.28 10.74 -7.24
N ARG A 214 -26.18 11.09 -8.53
CA ARG A 214 -27.28 10.92 -9.51
C ARG A 214 -27.39 9.49 -10.03
N GLN A 215 -26.28 8.77 -10.02
CA GLN A 215 -26.19 7.36 -10.38
C GLN A 215 -25.32 6.66 -9.33
N VAL A 216 -25.91 5.68 -8.65
CA VAL A 216 -25.28 4.94 -7.55
C VAL A 216 -25.38 3.46 -7.83
N HIS A 217 -24.24 2.78 -7.86
CA HIS A 217 -24.15 1.33 -8.00
C HIS A 217 -24.12 0.68 -6.63
N LEU A 218 -24.95 -0.35 -6.45
CA LEU A 218 -24.97 -1.18 -5.26
C LEU A 218 -24.59 -2.62 -5.64
N TYR A 219 -23.47 -3.09 -5.13
CA TYR A 219 -22.96 -4.45 -5.34
C TYR A 219 -23.31 -5.35 -4.16
N ASP A 220 -23.35 -6.66 -4.41
CA ASP A 220 -23.41 -7.65 -3.34
C ASP A 220 -21.99 -8.18 -3.11
N GLY A 221 -21.49 -8.11 -1.86
CA GLY A 221 -20.12 -8.53 -1.58
C GLY A 221 -19.69 -8.40 -0.12
N ASN A 222 -18.40 -8.59 0.13
CA ASN A 222 -17.81 -8.55 1.48
C ASN A 222 -16.93 -7.32 1.72
N TYR A 223 -16.92 -6.38 0.77
CA TYR A 223 -16.10 -5.16 0.80
C TYR A 223 -16.99 -3.91 0.64
N GLN A 224 -16.45 -2.77 0.21
CA GLN A 224 -17.25 -1.62 -0.22
C GLN A 224 -18.28 -2.03 -1.28
N GLN A 225 -19.56 -1.74 -1.04
CA GLN A 225 -20.66 -2.13 -1.92
C GLN A 225 -21.27 -0.95 -2.67
N VAL A 226 -21.05 0.30 -2.23
CA VAL A 226 -21.56 1.49 -2.92
C VAL A 226 -20.45 2.19 -3.70
N PHE A 227 -20.78 2.52 -4.95
CA PHE A 227 -19.97 3.36 -5.82
C PHE A 227 -20.86 4.41 -6.49
N VAL A 228 -20.37 5.64 -6.61
CA VAL A 228 -21.09 6.73 -7.25
C VAL A 228 -20.44 7.05 -8.58
N ASP A 229 -21.15 6.75 -9.67
CA ASP A 229 -20.65 6.94 -11.04
C ASP A 229 -20.83 8.38 -11.52
N VAL A 230 -21.98 8.98 -11.20
CA VAL A 230 -22.31 10.36 -11.57
C VAL A 230 -22.56 11.16 -10.30
N GLY A 231 -21.60 12.03 -9.98
CA GLY A 231 -21.71 12.94 -8.85
C GLY A 231 -22.87 13.92 -8.97
N SER A 232 -23.33 14.37 -7.81
CA SER A 232 -24.42 15.35 -7.71
C SER A 232 -24.02 16.64 -7.00
N GLY A 233 -22.82 16.68 -6.40
CA GLY A 233 -22.47 17.71 -5.43
C GLY A 233 -23.18 17.52 -4.07
N GLY A 234 -23.75 16.34 -3.83
CA GLY A 234 -24.55 16.04 -2.65
C GLY A 234 -23.76 16.04 -1.35
N THR A 235 -24.46 15.90 -0.22
CA THR A 235 -23.83 15.92 1.11
C THR A 235 -24.18 14.69 1.93
N VAL A 236 -23.17 14.04 2.48
CA VAL A 236 -23.33 13.01 3.51
C VAL A 236 -22.91 13.58 4.85
N THR A 237 -23.81 13.59 5.83
CA THR A 237 -23.52 14.03 7.20
C THR A 237 -23.77 12.89 8.18
N ASN A 238 -22.77 12.56 9.00
CA ASN A 238 -22.94 11.71 10.16
C ASN A 238 -22.61 12.50 11.44
N SER A 239 -23.65 12.85 12.20
CA SER A 239 -23.54 13.35 13.58
C SER A 239 -23.96 12.33 14.64
N GLY A 240 -24.51 11.19 14.20
CA GLY A 240 -24.95 10.08 15.02
C GLY A 240 -23.90 8.97 15.17
N THR A 241 -24.36 7.78 15.56
CA THR A 241 -23.52 6.59 15.70
C THR A 241 -23.71 5.64 14.52
N VAL A 242 -22.60 5.10 14.01
CA VAL A 242 -22.59 3.98 13.06
C VAL A 242 -21.69 2.87 13.61
N ARG A 243 -22.26 1.66 13.75
CA ARG A 243 -21.53 0.46 14.17
C ARG A 243 -21.76 -0.65 13.15
N ALA A 244 -20.72 -1.04 12.43
CA ALA A 244 -20.82 -2.05 11.39
C ALA A 244 -19.50 -2.83 11.26
N ALA A 245 -19.46 -3.86 10.40
CA ALA A 245 -18.19 -4.44 9.99
C ALA A 245 -17.41 -3.46 9.10
N ILE A 246 -18.14 -2.84 8.18
CA ILE A 246 -17.68 -1.85 7.23
C ILE A 246 -18.56 -0.60 7.31
N VAL A 247 -17.93 0.58 7.28
CA VAL A 247 -18.62 1.86 7.19
C VAL A 247 -18.15 2.60 5.96
N ASN A 248 -19.05 3.08 5.10
CA ASN A 248 -18.72 3.89 3.93
C ASN A 248 -19.60 5.14 3.88
N LEU A 249 -19.01 6.32 3.81
CA LEU A 249 -19.71 7.55 3.51
C LEU A 249 -19.16 8.06 2.18
N GLN A 250 -20.03 8.20 1.18
CA GLN A 250 -19.63 8.61 -0.16
C GLN A 250 -20.45 9.80 -0.66
N ALA A 251 -19.78 10.88 -1.07
CA ALA A 251 -20.44 12.05 -1.63
C ALA A 251 -19.65 12.53 -2.85
N ALA A 252 -19.93 11.96 -4.02
CA ALA A 252 -19.18 12.32 -5.23
C ALA A 252 -19.43 13.77 -5.65
N ASP A 253 -18.34 14.50 -5.90
CA ASP A 253 -18.29 15.95 -6.11
C ASP A 253 -18.84 16.78 -4.94
N GLY A 254 -19.03 16.14 -3.78
CA GLY A 254 -19.87 16.61 -2.70
C GLY A 254 -19.13 16.91 -1.41
N ASN A 255 -19.85 16.94 -0.29
CA ASN A 255 -19.27 17.16 1.03
C ASN A 255 -19.57 15.99 1.96
N ILE A 256 -18.56 15.54 2.69
CA ILE A 256 -18.69 14.59 3.79
C ILE A 256 -18.42 15.31 5.09
N PHE A 257 -19.38 15.25 6.00
CA PHE A 257 -19.23 15.73 7.37
C PHE A 257 -19.31 14.55 8.33
N ALA A 258 -18.16 14.01 8.75
CA ALA A 258 -18.06 12.92 9.71
C ALA A 258 -17.99 13.47 11.16
N LEU A 259 -18.94 14.31 11.54
CA LEU A 259 -18.96 15.04 12.81
C LEU A 259 -19.33 14.16 14.00
N ALA A 260 -18.36 13.43 14.55
CA ALA A 260 -18.57 12.59 15.72
C ALA A 260 -18.25 13.37 17.02
N GLY A 261 -19.27 13.99 17.63
CA GLY A 261 -19.17 14.55 18.98
C GLY A 261 -18.98 13.47 20.05
N HIS A 262 -18.76 13.85 21.32
CA HIS A 262 -18.40 12.98 22.46
C HIS A 262 -19.24 11.68 22.69
N SER A 263 -20.33 11.45 21.94
CA SER A 263 -21.17 10.25 21.99
C SER A 263 -21.52 9.61 20.61
N GLY A 264 -21.21 10.25 19.48
CA GLY A 264 -21.40 9.69 18.13
C GLY A 264 -20.06 9.20 17.60
N ALA A 265 -19.97 7.98 17.07
CA ALA A 265 -18.71 7.42 16.56
C ALA A 265 -18.96 6.59 15.30
N LEU A 266 -17.98 6.59 14.39
CA LEU A 266 -17.86 5.61 13.32
C LEU A 266 -17.00 4.46 13.86
N ARG A 267 -17.61 3.29 14.04
CA ARG A 267 -16.93 2.11 14.53
C ARG A 267 -17.12 0.94 13.58
N ALA A 268 -16.04 0.61 12.87
CA ALA A 268 -15.92 -0.59 12.06
C ALA A 268 -15.25 -1.70 12.88
N THR A 269 -15.91 -2.85 13.03
CA THR A 269 -15.35 -4.04 13.68
C THR A 269 -15.56 -5.22 12.76
N GLY A 270 -14.49 -5.64 12.09
CA GLY A 270 -14.48 -6.72 11.13
C GLY A 270 -15.02 -8.04 11.71
N THR A 271 -15.28 -8.97 10.81
CA THR A 271 -15.75 -10.33 11.08
C THR A 271 -14.69 -11.34 10.64
N ALA A 272 -14.95 -12.64 10.75
CA ALA A 272 -14.04 -13.67 10.23
C ALA A 272 -13.81 -13.59 8.71
N THR A 273 -14.69 -12.92 7.96
CA THR A 273 -14.65 -12.84 6.49
C THR A 273 -14.55 -11.40 5.96
N ARG A 274 -14.43 -10.40 6.85
CA ARG A 274 -14.39 -8.97 6.49
C ARG A 274 -13.48 -8.23 7.46
N ASP A 275 -12.57 -7.43 6.94
CA ASP A 275 -11.78 -6.54 7.77
C ASP A 275 -12.60 -5.34 8.26
N GLY A 276 -12.19 -4.78 9.40
CA GLY A 276 -12.79 -3.56 9.92
C GLY A 276 -12.33 -2.37 9.08
N HIS A 277 -13.25 -1.73 8.37
CA HIS A 277 -12.89 -0.65 7.46
C HIS A 277 -13.83 0.56 7.55
N VAL A 278 -13.27 1.78 7.46
CA VAL A 278 -14.03 3.03 7.33
C VAL A 278 -13.57 3.80 6.10
N TRP A 279 -14.49 4.09 5.19
CA TRP A 279 -14.30 4.97 4.03
C TRP A 279 -15.03 6.29 4.23
N LEU A 280 -14.31 7.40 4.07
CA LEU A 280 -14.88 8.74 3.90
C LEU A 280 -14.41 9.28 2.54
N VAL A 281 -15.25 9.14 1.52
CA VAL A 281 -14.83 9.29 0.11
C VAL A 281 -15.67 10.34 -0.62
N ALA A 282 -15.04 11.45 -0.97
CA ALA A 282 -15.61 12.54 -1.76
C ALA A 282 -14.91 12.66 -3.12
N ASN A 283 -14.68 11.52 -3.78
CA ASN A 283 -14.15 11.45 -5.15
C ASN A 283 -15.27 11.29 -6.17
N THR A 284 -14.96 11.58 -7.43
CA THR A 284 -15.82 11.34 -8.60
C THR A 284 -15.02 10.59 -9.66
N THR A 285 -15.70 10.11 -10.70
CA THR A 285 -15.03 9.53 -11.87
C THR A 285 -15.16 10.47 -13.07
N VAL A 286 -14.04 10.93 -13.62
CA VAL A 286 -13.98 11.74 -14.84
C VAL A 286 -13.23 10.94 -15.90
N ASN A 287 -13.89 10.60 -17.01
CA ASN A 287 -13.31 9.82 -18.10
C ASN A 287 -12.65 8.50 -17.66
N GLY A 288 -13.24 7.82 -16.67
CA GLY A 288 -12.70 6.57 -16.12
C GLY A 288 -11.55 6.75 -15.11
N VAL A 289 -11.17 7.99 -14.79
CA VAL A 289 -10.16 8.31 -13.78
C VAL A 289 -10.83 8.81 -12.51
N LEU A 290 -10.43 8.27 -11.36
CA LEU A 290 -10.88 8.78 -10.05
C LEU A 290 -10.25 10.15 -9.78
N VAL A 291 -11.08 11.13 -9.47
CA VAL A 291 -10.70 12.51 -9.20
C VAL A 291 -11.19 12.92 -7.81
N ASN A 292 -10.29 13.49 -7.01
CA ASN A 292 -10.62 14.06 -5.72
C ASN A 292 -11.29 15.42 -5.91
N SER A 293 -12.62 15.45 -5.91
CA SER A 293 -13.39 16.64 -6.31
C SER A 293 -14.20 17.28 -5.18
N GLY A 294 -14.60 16.51 -4.18
CA GLY A 294 -15.40 16.95 -3.02
C GLY A 294 -14.58 17.07 -1.73
N ASN A 295 -15.23 17.47 -0.63
CA ASN A 295 -14.53 17.77 0.63
C ASN A 295 -14.86 16.74 1.72
N VAL A 296 -13.87 16.38 2.54
CA VAL A 296 -14.04 15.59 3.76
C VAL A 296 -13.71 16.44 4.98
N ASP A 297 -14.71 16.67 5.83
CA ASP A 297 -14.54 17.33 7.13
C ASP A 297 -14.73 16.29 8.26
N ALA A 298 -13.61 15.86 8.83
CA ALA A 298 -13.54 14.92 9.94
C ALA A 298 -13.12 15.62 11.25
N ARG A 299 -13.20 16.95 11.35
CA ARG A 299 -12.81 17.68 12.55
C ARG A 299 -13.60 17.20 13.77
N GLY A 300 -12.89 16.87 14.84
CA GLY A 300 -13.46 16.34 16.08
C GLY A 300 -13.95 14.88 16.02
N ALA A 301 -13.92 14.23 14.84
CA ALA A 301 -14.52 12.92 14.63
C ALA A 301 -13.89 11.82 15.49
N GLN A 302 -14.71 10.92 16.02
CA GLN A 302 -14.28 9.68 16.68
C GLN A 302 -14.42 8.51 15.70
N ILE A 303 -13.29 7.97 15.25
CA ILE A 303 -13.24 6.93 14.22
C ILE A 303 -12.39 5.76 14.72
N SER A 304 -12.93 4.55 14.63
CA SER A 304 -12.20 3.34 14.99
C SER A 304 -12.47 2.20 14.00
N ALA A 305 -11.39 1.53 13.59
CA ALA A 305 -11.43 0.38 12.70
C ALA A 305 -10.59 -0.75 13.30
N ARG A 306 -11.16 -1.95 13.43
CA ARG A 306 -10.51 -3.13 14.03
C ARG A 306 -10.94 -4.41 13.33
N ASN A 307 -10.01 -5.32 13.10
CA ASN A 307 -10.32 -6.67 12.64
C ASN A 307 -10.77 -7.57 13.80
N ALA A 308 -11.47 -8.66 13.47
CA ALA A 308 -12.00 -9.60 14.46
C ALA A 308 -10.89 -10.30 15.27
N ASP A 309 -9.74 -10.53 14.64
CA ASP A 309 -8.54 -11.15 15.22
C ASP A 309 -7.71 -10.20 16.10
N GLY A 310 -8.04 -8.90 16.10
CA GLY A 310 -7.30 -7.87 16.83
C GLY A 310 -6.13 -7.23 16.09
N SER A 311 -5.83 -7.60 14.84
CA SER A 311 -4.71 -7.05 14.03
C SER A 311 -4.85 -5.56 13.70
N GLY A 312 -6.04 -4.98 13.94
CA GLY A 312 -6.40 -3.58 13.70
C GLY A 312 -6.87 -3.36 12.26
N GLY A 313 -7.85 -2.46 12.07
CA GLY A 313 -8.48 -2.23 10.77
C GLY A 313 -7.90 -1.01 10.04
N THR A 314 -8.56 -0.57 8.98
CA THR A 314 -8.10 0.54 8.13
C THR A 314 -9.12 1.67 8.04
N VAL A 315 -8.62 2.89 7.89
CA VAL A 315 -9.42 4.09 7.64
C VAL A 315 -8.88 4.79 6.41
N ASP A 316 -9.73 5.02 5.41
CA ASP A 316 -9.41 5.79 4.22
C ASP A 316 -10.22 7.09 4.19
N MET A 317 -9.54 8.20 3.92
CA MET A 317 -10.17 9.51 3.70
C MET A 317 -9.69 10.08 2.37
N SER A 318 -10.62 10.34 1.45
CA SER A 318 -10.32 10.85 0.12
C SER A 318 -11.21 12.03 -0.24
N GLY A 319 -10.64 13.14 -0.68
CA GLY A 319 -11.36 14.32 -1.16
C GLY A 319 -10.39 15.36 -1.70
N LYS A 320 -10.86 16.40 -2.38
CA LYS A 320 -10.04 17.56 -2.77
C LYS A 320 -9.42 18.22 -1.54
N ASP A 321 -10.25 18.48 -0.52
CA ASP A 321 -9.85 19.00 0.78
C ASP A 321 -10.20 18.00 1.88
N VAL A 322 -9.22 17.66 2.73
CA VAL A 322 -9.44 16.81 3.91
C VAL A 322 -9.07 17.55 5.19
N LYS A 323 -10.06 17.79 6.08
CA LYS A 323 -9.90 18.56 7.32
C LYS A 323 -9.96 17.65 8.54
N LEU A 324 -8.89 17.65 9.35
CA LEU A 324 -8.67 16.62 10.38
C LEU A 324 -8.64 17.14 11.82
N GLY A 325 -8.50 18.45 12.03
CA GLY A 325 -8.26 19.03 13.35
C GLY A 325 -9.20 18.49 14.45
N GLY A 326 -8.60 17.83 15.46
CA GLY A 326 -9.29 17.28 16.62
C GLY A 326 -9.90 15.90 16.42
N ALA A 327 -9.74 15.27 15.25
CA ALA A 327 -10.15 13.88 15.04
C ALA A 327 -9.38 12.93 15.97
N ASN A 328 -10.00 11.80 16.31
CA ASN A 328 -9.39 10.69 17.03
C ASN A 328 -9.57 9.43 16.20
N VAL A 329 -8.50 9.04 15.50
CA VAL A 329 -8.48 7.88 14.62
C VAL A 329 -7.68 6.74 15.27
N ARG A 330 -8.34 5.60 15.48
CA ARG A 330 -7.75 4.38 16.03
C ARG A 330 -7.89 3.23 15.05
N ALA A 331 -6.81 2.93 14.36
CA ALA A 331 -6.74 1.91 13.31
C ALA A 331 -5.32 1.33 13.26
N LYS A 332 -5.10 0.28 12.48
CA LYS A 332 -3.76 -0.16 12.11
C LYS A 332 -3.15 0.81 11.09
N ALA A 333 -3.95 1.18 10.09
CA ALA A 333 -3.58 2.09 9.02
C ALA A 333 -4.62 3.20 8.85
N TRP A 334 -4.14 4.41 8.57
CA TRP A 334 -4.95 5.55 8.19
C TRP A 334 -4.35 6.20 6.95
N ASN A 335 -5.05 6.07 5.82
CA ASN A 335 -4.64 6.63 4.54
C ASN A 335 -5.46 7.87 4.23
N ILE A 336 -4.79 8.90 3.75
CA ILE A 336 -5.35 10.21 3.47
C ILE A 336 -4.95 10.59 2.05
N THR A 337 -5.91 10.78 1.16
CA THR A 337 -5.66 11.25 -0.20
C THR A 337 -6.36 12.60 -0.38
N THR A 338 -5.58 13.63 -0.67
CA THR A 338 -6.06 15.01 -0.77
C THR A 338 -5.49 15.70 -2.00
N GLY A 339 -6.00 16.87 -2.37
CA GLY A 339 -5.36 17.73 -3.37
C GLY A 339 -4.01 18.20 -2.86
N ASP A 340 -4.03 19.24 -2.02
CA ASP A 340 -2.89 19.65 -1.20
C ASP A 340 -3.10 19.25 0.26
N PHE A 341 -2.02 19.19 1.05
CA PHE A 341 -2.08 18.89 2.48
C PHE A 341 -1.33 19.91 3.33
N ILE A 342 -2.01 20.46 4.35
CA ILE A 342 -1.40 21.37 5.33
C ILE A 342 -1.54 20.79 6.74
N ALA A 343 -0.41 20.48 7.38
CA ALA A 343 -0.36 20.12 8.79
C ALA A 343 -0.20 21.37 9.67
N ASP A 344 -1.31 22.11 9.81
CA ASP A 344 -1.45 23.20 10.78
C ASP A 344 -1.48 22.68 12.23
N VAL A 345 -1.59 23.56 13.24
CA VAL A 345 -1.53 23.15 14.65
C VAL A 345 -2.58 22.07 15.03
N PRO A 346 -3.88 22.23 14.72
CA PRO A 346 -4.87 21.18 14.95
C PRO A 346 -4.58 19.87 14.22
N THR A 347 -4.16 19.94 12.96
CA THR A 347 -3.89 18.76 12.14
C THR A 347 -2.65 18.02 12.63
N ALA A 348 -1.54 18.72 12.88
CA ALA A 348 -0.31 18.13 13.42
C ALA A 348 -0.53 17.46 14.78
N THR A 349 -1.36 18.06 15.64
CA THR A 349 -1.76 17.46 16.93
C THR A 349 -2.55 16.16 16.73
N THR A 350 -3.44 16.13 15.74
CA THR A 350 -4.27 14.97 15.38
C THR A 350 -3.42 13.81 14.86
N LEU A 351 -2.48 14.10 13.96
CA LEU A 351 -1.53 13.11 13.44
C LEU A 351 -0.70 12.51 14.58
N GLY A 352 -0.10 13.36 15.41
CA GLY A 352 0.70 12.91 16.55
C GLY A 352 -0.07 12.04 17.55
N ALA A 353 -1.32 12.41 17.86
CA ALA A 353 -2.18 11.61 18.75
C ALA A 353 -2.53 10.24 18.14
N SER A 354 -2.82 10.18 16.84
CA SER A 354 -3.16 8.93 16.16
C SER A 354 -1.95 8.00 16.03
N LEU A 355 -0.76 8.56 15.72
CA LEU A 355 0.51 7.83 15.74
C LEU A 355 0.83 7.25 17.14
N ASN A 356 0.57 8.02 18.21
CA ASN A 356 0.74 7.52 19.58
C ASN A 356 -0.27 6.43 19.97
N ASN A 357 -1.41 6.34 19.27
CA ASN A 357 -2.39 5.26 19.45
C ASN A 357 -2.02 3.98 18.68
N GLY A 358 -0.89 3.95 17.95
CA GLY A 358 -0.45 2.81 17.15
C GLY A 358 -0.89 2.85 15.69
N THR A 359 -1.59 3.91 15.25
CA THR A 359 -2.02 4.07 13.85
C THR A 359 -0.85 4.51 12.98
N THR A 360 -0.47 3.72 11.98
CA THR A 360 0.44 4.18 10.90
C THR A 360 -0.34 5.07 9.93
N ILE A 361 0.26 6.20 9.53
CA ILE A 361 -0.40 7.20 8.70
C ILE A 361 0.33 7.35 7.36
N SER A 362 -0.44 7.33 6.27
CA SER A 362 0.02 7.72 4.94
C SER A 362 -0.80 8.89 4.41
N VAL A 363 -0.14 9.93 3.91
CA VAL A 363 -0.76 11.09 3.28
C VAL A 363 -0.26 11.20 1.86
N ILE A 364 -1.18 11.24 0.89
CA ILE A 364 -0.90 11.45 -0.52
C ILE A 364 -1.59 12.76 -0.94
N ALA A 365 -0.80 13.76 -1.34
CA ALA A 365 -1.29 14.98 -1.95
C ALA A 365 -1.14 14.86 -3.47
N ASN A 366 -2.25 14.65 -4.20
CA ASN A 366 -2.25 14.30 -5.62
C ASN A 366 -2.66 15.43 -6.57
N GLY A 367 -2.82 16.65 -6.05
CA GLY A 367 -3.28 17.84 -6.79
C GLY A 367 -4.81 17.96 -6.89
N GLY A 368 -5.56 16.86 -6.78
CA GLY A 368 -7.03 16.89 -6.76
C GLY A 368 -7.70 17.22 -8.11
N ASP A 369 -6.92 17.47 -9.15
CA ASP A 369 -7.38 17.81 -10.50
C ASP A 369 -7.49 16.59 -11.43
N GLY A 370 -7.15 15.40 -10.94
CA GLY A 370 -7.13 14.16 -11.70
C GLY A 370 -5.88 13.96 -12.55
N LYS A 371 -4.89 14.85 -12.44
CA LYS A 371 -3.61 14.77 -13.17
C LYS A 371 -2.43 14.36 -12.30
N LEU A 372 -2.69 13.91 -11.08
CA LEU A 372 -1.68 13.35 -10.16
C LEU A 372 -0.46 14.28 -9.95
N GLY A 373 -0.66 15.61 -10.02
CA GLY A 373 0.42 16.59 -9.86
C GLY A 373 1.41 16.71 -11.04
N ALA A 374 1.12 16.11 -12.20
CA ALA A 374 1.91 16.29 -13.43
C ALA A 374 2.01 17.77 -13.88
N THR A 375 1.14 18.64 -13.37
CA THR A 375 1.12 20.08 -13.66
C THR A 375 1.67 20.95 -12.53
N GLY A 376 2.36 20.37 -11.53
CA GLY A 376 2.95 21.09 -10.41
C GLY A 376 1.99 21.39 -9.25
N GLU A 377 0.90 20.63 -9.12
CA GLU A 377 -0.03 20.65 -7.98
C GLU A 377 0.23 19.44 -7.06
N GLY A 378 -0.33 19.45 -5.83
CA GLY A 378 -0.21 18.32 -4.89
C GLY A 378 0.94 18.49 -3.91
N ASP A 379 1.01 19.68 -3.31
CA ASP A 379 2.05 20.03 -2.34
C ASP A 379 1.66 19.60 -0.91
N ILE A 380 2.69 19.31 -0.10
CA ILE A 380 2.55 19.06 1.34
C ILE A 380 3.30 20.13 2.13
N ALA A 381 2.62 20.80 3.05
CA ALA A 381 3.20 21.77 3.98
C ALA A 381 3.04 21.34 5.44
N ILE A 382 4.16 21.20 6.15
CA ILE A 382 4.19 20.92 7.60
C ILE A 382 4.46 22.22 8.34
N GLU A 383 3.39 22.88 8.78
CA GLU A 383 3.45 24.19 9.43
C GLU A 383 3.59 24.11 10.96
N ALA A 384 3.20 22.97 11.55
CA ALA A 384 3.27 22.73 12.99
C ALA A 384 3.99 21.42 13.32
N SER A 385 4.42 21.30 14.58
CA SER A 385 5.20 20.13 15.00
C SER A 385 4.35 18.86 15.15
N VAL A 386 4.80 17.75 14.55
CA VAL A 386 4.24 16.40 14.74
C VAL A 386 5.21 15.58 15.59
N ARG A 387 4.75 15.02 16.71
CA ARG A 387 5.60 14.24 17.63
C ARG A 387 4.92 12.98 18.13
N TRP A 388 5.65 11.86 18.10
CA TRP A 388 5.16 10.58 18.62
C TRP A 388 6.30 9.72 19.22
N HIS A 389 5.94 8.67 19.96
CA HIS A 389 6.90 7.82 20.68
C HIS A 389 6.79 6.33 20.37
N GLY A 390 5.83 5.92 19.54
CA GLY A 390 5.62 4.52 19.14
C GLY A 390 6.45 4.07 17.93
N ALA A 391 6.16 2.87 17.46
CA ALA A 391 6.73 2.27 16.25
C ALA A 391 5.93 2.61 14.97
N SER A 392 4.80 3.32 15.07
CA SER A 392 4.00 3.72 13.91
C SER A 392 4.79 4.62 12.97
N ALA A 393 4.59 4.40 11.67
CA ALA A 393 5.24 5.17 10.61
C ALA A 393 4.39 6.36 10.17
N LEU A 394 5.05 7.39 9.66
CA LEU A 394 4.43 8.51 8.97
C LEU A 394 5.02 8.62 7.56
N THR A 395 4.17 8.51 6.55
CA THR A 395 4.53 8.72 5.14
C THR A 395 3.81 9.96 4.63
N LEU A 396 4.56 10.86 3.98
CA LEU A 396 4.06 12.09 3.37
C LEU A 396 4.52 12.11 1.91
N ASP A 397 3.60 11.85 0.99
CA ASP A 397 3.85 11.71 -0.44
C ASP A 397 3.21 12.88 -1.20
N ALA A 398 4.02 13.89 -1.50
CA ALA A 398 3.64 15.01 -2.34
C ALA A 398 3.81 14.63 -3.82
N ALA A 399 2.80 14.90 -4.64
CA ALA A 399 2.90 14.77 -6.08
C ALA A 399 3.88 15.77 -6.69
N HIS A 400 4.06 16.91 -6.03
CA HIS A 400 5.02 17.92 -6.44
C HIS A 400 6.02 18.18 -5.31
N SER A 401 5.78 19.11 -4.39
CA SER A 401 6.78 19.52 -3.40
C SER A 401 6.35 19.34 -1.94
N LEU A 402 7.34 19.12 -1.06
CA LEU A 402 7.13 19.01 0.38
C LEU A 402 7.96 20.05 1.13
N THR A 403 7.30 20.83 2.00
CA THR A 403 7.94 21.86 2.82
C THR A 403 7.70 21.66 4.31
N ILE A 404 8.76 21.72 5.12
CA ILE A 404 8.69 21.82 6.58
C ILE A 404 8.98 23.27 6.98
N ALA A 405 8.01 23.93 7.60
CA ALA A 405 8.07 25.34 7.93
C ALA A 405 9.13 25.67 9.00
N PRO A 406 9.60 26.93 9.06
CA PRO A 406 10.45 27.39 10.15
C PRO A 406 9.78 27.14 11.51
N ARG A 407 10.54 26.58 12.46
CA ARG A 407 10.08 26.21 13.83
C ARG A 407 9.13 25.00 13.91
N ALA A 408 8.74 24.39 12.79
CA ALA A 408 8.09 23.09 12.82
C ALA A 408 9.12 22.01 13.18
N THR A 409 8.66 20.96 13.86
CA THR A 409 9.49 19.80 14.18
C THR A 409 8.73 18.52 13.96
N ILE A 410 9.28 17.62 13.16
CA ILE A 410 8.81 16.23 13.07
C ILE A 410 9.75 15.39 13.94
N ALA A 411 9.22 14.65 14.92
CA ALA A 411 10.06 13.87 15.83
C ALA A 411 9.44 12.54 16.25
N ASN A 412 10.27 11.49 16.26
CA ASN A 412 9.95 10.20 16.85
C ASN A 412 10.93 9.86 18.01
N ARG A 413 10.44 9.14 19.02
CA ARG A 413 11.25 8.66 20.16
C ARG A 413 11.13 7.14 20.41
N GLY A 414 10.63 6.40 19.42
CA GLY A 414 10.40 4.95 19.46
C GLY A 414 11.16 4.26 18.34
N ALA A 415 10.44 3.58 17.47
CA ALA A 415 11.01 2.91 16.29
C ALA A 415 10.29 3.30 14.98
N GLY A 416 9.51 4.38 15.01
CA GLY A 416 8.73 4.82 13.86
C GLY A 416 9.61 5.38 12.75
N SER A 417 9.35 4.98 11.51
CA SER A 417 9.97 5.55 10.32
C SER A 417 9.24 6.82 9.86
N LEU A 418 9.96 7.65 9.12
CA LEU A 418 9.42 8.81 8.40
C LEU A 418 9.85 8.75 6.94
N THR A 419 8.89 8.85 6.04
CA THR A 419 9.14 9.01 4.61
C THR A 419 8.56 10.34 4.16
N LEU A 420 9.39 11.15 3.51
CA LEU A 420 9.03 12.43 2.91
C LEU A 420 9.33 12.34 1.42
N SER A 421 8.30 12.29 0.57
CA SER A 421 8.46 12.17 -0.87
C SER A 421 7.95 13.43 -1.57
N ALA A 422 8.74 13.94 -2.49
CA ALA A 422 8.36 14.89 -3.52
C ALA A 422 8.44 14.16 -4.89
N ASP A 423 7.64 14.61 -5.87
CA ASP A 423 7.46 13.90 -7.15
C ASP A 423 7.09 12.41 -6.97
N THR A 424 6.11 12.12 -6.10
CA THR A 424 5.77 10.72 -5.75
C THR A 424 5.31 9.85 -6.93
N TYR A 425 4.98 10.44 -8.08
CA TYR A 425 4.54 9.74 -9.28
C TYR A 425 5.60 9.66 -10.39
N GLY A 426 6.79 10.24 -10.19
CA GLY A 426 7.89 10.20 -11.15
C GLY A 426 7.58 10.92 -12.46
N PHE A 427 7.05 12.14 -12.38
CA PHE A 427 6.76 12.98 -13.55
C PHE A 427 7.93 13.86 -13.97
N ASP A 428 9.03 13.88 -13.22
CA ASP A 428 10.16 14.79 -13.42
C ASP A 428 9.72 16.26 -13.42
N ASN A 429 8.83 16.60 -12.48
CA ASN A 429 8.12 17.88 -12.42
C ASN A 429 8.82 18.96 -11.58
N GLY A 430 10.06 18.75 -11.12
CA GLY A 430 10.78 19.70 -10.26
C GLY A 430 10.49 19.52 -8.77
N GLY A 431 9.82 18.43 -8.40
CA GLY A 431 9.40 18.15 -7.04
C GLY A 431 10.54 18.26 -6.02
N SER A 432 10.40 19.19 -5.09
CA SER A 432 11.47 19.56 -4.16
C SER A 432 11.12 19.28 -2.70
N LEU A 433 12.13 18.90 -1.92
CA LEU A 433 12.04 18.71 -0.47
C LEU A 433 12.75 19.84 0.27
N THR A 434 11.96 20.70 0.92
CA THR A 434 12.48 21.88 1.62
C THR A 434 12.29 21.76 3.13
N ASN A 435 13.37 21.52 3.88
CA ASN A 435 13.32 21.51 5.34
C ASN A 435 13.85 22.84 5.91
N LEU A 436 12.96 23.72 6.37
CA LEU A 436 13.32 24.95 7.11
C LEU A 436 13.20 24.78 8.63
N GLY A 437 12.79 23.59 9.08
CA GLY A 437 12.50 23.27 10.47
C GLY A 437 13.48 22.27 11.07
N THR A 438 12.95 21.31 11.82
CA THR A 438 13.73 20.25 12.47
C THR A 438 13.13 18.87 12.23
N ILE A 439 13.98 17.91 11.83
CA ILE A 439 13.69 16.48 11.87
C ILE A 439 14.49 15.91 13.04
N ASP A 440 13.83 15.40 14.08
CA ASP A 440 14.48 14.92 15.30
C ASP A 440 14.26 13.42 15.52
N TRP A 441 15.23 12.63 15.08
CA TRP A 441 15.33 11.18 15.28
C TRP A 441 16.36 10.80 16.35
N SER A 442 16.84 11.76 17.15
CA SER A 442 17.92 11.54 18.14
C SER A 442 17.61 10.51 19.22
N ARG A 443 16.33 10.17 19.40
CA ARG A 443 15.85 9.14 20.35
C ARG A 443 15.06 8.03 19.67
N SER A 444 15.08 7.96 18.34
CA SER A 444 14.40 6.93 17.58
C SER A 444 15.39 5.84 17.15
N MET A 445 14.89 4.61 17.06
CA MET A 445 15.56 3.49 16.37
C MET A 445 15.05 3.31 14.93
N GLY A 446 14.04 4.08 14.53
CA GLY A 446 13.53 4.11 13.16
C GLY A 446 14.43 4.90 12.21
N VAL A 447 14.03 4.96 10.95
CA VAL A 447 14.79 5.58 9.84
C VAL A 447 14.00 6.74 9.22
N VAL A 448 14.71 7.64 8.55
CA VAL A 448 14.12 8.74 7.80
C VAL A 448 14.63 8.74 6.37
N SER A 449 13.69 8.74 5.43
CA SER A 449 13.97 8.89 4.00
C SER A 449 13.34 10.17 3.49
N GLY A 450 14.15 11.04 2.88
CA GLY A 450 13.67 12.13 2.03
C GLY A 450 13.88 11.75 0.57
N LEU A 451 12.86 11.84 -0.27
CA LEU A 451 12.92 11.57 -1.69
C LEU A 451 12.51 12.82 -2.45
N TYR A 452 13.30 13.21 -3.44
CA TYR A 452 13.03 14.39 -4.26
C TYR A 452 13.49 14.14 -5.69
N ASP A 453 12.87 14.84 -6.63
CA ASP A 453 13.17 14.77 -8.05
C ASP A 453 14.66 15.09 -8.32
N MET A 454 15.29 14.38 -9.26
CA MET A 454 16.67 14.67 -9.66
C MET A 454 16.83 16.06 -10.26
N ASN A 455 15.79 16.59 -10.93
CA ASN A 455 15.77 17.96 -11.44
C ASN A 455 15.20 18.98 -10.42
N GLY A 456 14.73 18.48 -9.27
CA GLY A 456 14.29 19.27 -8.13
C GLY A 456 15.44 19.64 -7.18
N SER A 457 15.10 19.97 -5.94
CA SER A 457 16.08 20.38 -4.93
C SER A 457 15.78 19.83 -3.54
N TYR A 458 16.86 19.59 -2.79
CA TYR A 458 16.80 19.33 -1.35
C TYR A 458 17.44 20.49 -0.59
N THR A 459 16.63 21.21 0.20
CA THR A 459 17.14 22.21 1.15
C THR A 459 17.24 21.58 2.53
N PRO A 460 18.46 21.39 3.07
CA PRO A 460 18.62 20.79 4.39
C PRO A 460 18.20 21.76 5.49
N GLY A 461 17.53 21.23 6.50
CA GLY A 461 17.22 21.94 7.75
C GLY A 461 18.02 21.38 8.91
N THR A 462 17.50 21.53 10.13
CA THR A 462 18.11 20.84 11.28
C THR A 462 17.72 19.36 11.25
N VAL A 463 18.70 18.47 11.20
CA VAL A 463 18.49 17.01 11.34
C VAL A 463 19.25 16.52 12.55
N ARG A 464 18.59 15.74 13.41
CA ARG A 464 19.22 15.09 14.57
C ARG A 464 19.05 13.58 14.46
N THR A 465 20.15 12.86 14.53
CA THR A 465 20.19 11.40 14.49
C THR A 465 20.56 10.81 15.85
N ASN A 466 20.21 9.57 16.07
CA ASN A 466 20.50 8.81 17.28
C ASN A 466 21.90 8.19 17.18
N ALA A 467 22.79 8.55 18.10
CA ALA A 467 24.17 8.04 18.14
C ALA A 467 24.26 6.52 18.39
N PHE A 468 23.20 5.89 18.90
CA PHE A 468 23.12 4.44 19.15
C PHE A 468 22.39 3.68 18.04
N TRP A 469 21.85 4.38 17.04
CA TRP A 469 21.23 3.73 15.89
C TRP A 469 22.30 3.00 15.09
N HIS A 470 21.95 1.81 14.64
CA HIS A 470 22.74 1.01 13.73
C HIS A 470 21.80 0.42 12.68
N PRO A 471 22.26 0.25 11.44
CA PRO A 471 21.44 -0.30 10.38
C PRO A 471 21.01 -1.73 10.74
N ALA A 472 19.76 -2.07 10.40
CA ALA A 472 19.29 -3.44 10.54
C ALA A 472 20.19 -4.37 9.71
N PRO A 473 20.47 -5.60 10.19
CA PRO A 473 21.25 -6.58 9.43
C PRO A 473 20.70 -6.76 8.01
N PHE A 474 21.60 -6.82 7.02
CA PHE A 474 21.26 -6.96 5.60
C PHE A 474 20.34 -5.86 5.04
N SER A 475 20.18 -4.73 5.71
CA SER A 475 19.43 -3.60 5.16
C SER A 475 20.22 -2.86 4.08
N GLY A 476 21.55 -2.82 4.16
CA GLY A 476 22.36 -1.95 3.32
C GLY A 476 22.24 -0.46 3.66
N LEU A 477 21.56 -0.09 4.75
CA LEU A 477 21.51 1.31 5.18
C LEU A 477 22.87 1.76 5.73
N VAL A 478 23.30 2.97 5.36
CA VAL A 478 24.54 3.58 5.88
C VAL A 478 24.24 4.59 6.98
N THR A 479 23.15 5.35 6.85
CA THR A 479 22.77 6.41 7.80
C THR A 479 21.32 6.26 8.24
N GLN A 480 21.00 6.82 9.42
CA GLN A 480 19.62 6.83 9.93
C GLN A 480 18.71 7.76 9.10
N PHE A 481 19.29 8.84 8.59
CA PHE A 481 18.63 9.82 7.72
C PHE A 481 19.35 9.82 6.38
N THR A 482 18.60 9.69 5.28
CA THR A 482 19.14 9.83 3.92
C THR A 482 18.16 10.62 3.06
N ALA A 483 18.67 11.62 2.34
CA ALA A 483 17.94 12.31 1.28
C ALA A 483 18.40 11.74 -0.07
N TYR A 484 17.48 11.22 -0.86
CA TYR A 484 17.68 10.53 -2.12
C TYR A 484 17.14 11.36 -3.29
N GLN A 485 17.93 11.45 -4.36
CA GLN A 485 17.47 11.90 -5.67
C GLN A 485 16.76 10.75 -6.38
N LEU A 486 15.53 10.99 -6.84
CA LEU A 486 14.74 10.02 -7.56
C LEU A 486 15.27 9.83 -8.98
N VAL A 487 15.44 8.58 -9.39
CA VAL A 487 15.74 8.18 -10.76
C VAL A 487 14.43 7.69 -11.38
N ASN A 488 13.81 8.52 -12.22
CA ASN A 488 12.51 8.26 -12.85
C ASN A 488 12.62 8.01 -14.36
N SER A 489 13.77 8.31 -14.96
CA SER A 489 14.00 8.19 -16.40
C SER A 489 15.41 7.69 -16.76
N MET A 490 15.62 7.35 -18.04
CA MET A 490 16.96 7.08 -18.57
C MET A 490 17.89 8.29 -18.50
N ALA A 491 17.33 9.49 -18.59
CA ALA A 491 18.10 10.72 -18.47
C ALA A 491 18.65 10.86 -17.03
N ASP A 492 17.82 10.58 -16.02
CA ASP A 492 18.25 10.57 -14.62
C ASP A 492 19.28 9.49 -14.35
N LEU A 493 19.05 8.28 -14.88
CA LEU A 493 19.99 7.18 -14.73
C LEU A 493 21.37 7.54 -15.29
N SER A 494 21.39 8.19 -16.45
CA SER A 494 22.61 8.72 -17.06
C SER A 494 23.23 9.84 -16.21
N ALA A 495 22.40 10.71 -15.63
CA ALA A 495 22.83 11.83 -14.81
C ALA A 495 23.43 11.43 -13.45
N VAL A 496 23.25 10.18 -12.98
CA VAL A 496 23.98 9.64 -11.83
C VAL A 496 25.50 9.79 -12.00
N ASN A 497 26.01 9.68 -13.23
CA ASN A 497 27.44 9.88 -13.52
C ASN A 497 27.94 11.29 -13.22
N ASN A 498 27.06 12.29 -13.08
CA ASN A 498 27.45 13.65 -12.72
C ASN A 498 27.78 13.80 -11.24
N ASN A 499 27.33 12.88 -10.37
CA ASN A 499 27.65 12.86 -8.95
C ASN A 499 27.71 11.43 -8.41
N LEU A 500 28.80 10.73 -8.69
CA LEU A 500 29.03 9.34 -8.28
C LEU A 500 29.10 9.10 -6.76
N SER A 501 29.12 10.17 -5.95
CA SER A 501 29.05 10.11 -4.49
C SER A 501 27.65 10.40 -3.92
N GLY A 502 26.67 10.66 -4.78
CA GLY A 502 25.30 11.02 -4.42
C GLY A 502 24.50 9.86 -3.81
N ASN A 503 23.31 10.20 -3.30
CA ASN A 503 22.34 9.23 -2.83
C ASN A 503 21.16 9.22 -3.80
N TYR A 504 20.86 8.06 -4.36
CA TYR A 504 19.86 7.86 -5.39
C TYR A 504 18.85 6.80 -4.96
N ALA A 505 17.59 7.00 -5.35
CA ALA A 505 16.56 6.00 -5.20
C ALA A 505 15.80 5.83 -6.52
N LEU A 506 15.36 4.62 -6.84
CA LEU A 506 14.46 4.42 -7.97
C LEU A 506 13.08 5.01 -7.65
N GLY A 507 12.54 5.79 -8.59
CA GLY A 507 11.19 6.34 -8.51
C GLY A 507 10.09 5.30 -8.64
N SER A 508 8.86 5.70 -8.29
CA SER A 508 7.67 4.84 -8.23
C SER A 508 7.11 4.44 -9.59
N ARG A 509 7.52 5.12 -10.66
CA ARG A 509 6.93 4.93 -12.00
C ARG A 509 7.25 3.58 -12.64
N GLY A 510 8.20 2.82 -12.09
CA GLY A 510 8.79 1.67 -12.76
C GLY A 510 9.62 2.15 -13.94
N LEU A 511 10.87 1.72 -14.02
CA LEU A 511 11.75 2.11 -15.12
C LEU A 511 11.76 1.00 -16.17
N GLU A 512 11.07 1.23 -17.29
CA GLU A 512 11.16 0.35 -18.47
C GLU A 512 12.02 1.05 -19.52
N PHE A 513 13.13 0.41 -19.89
CA PHE A 513 14.14 1.00 -20.77
C PHE A 513 14.06 0.49 -22.22
N ALA A 514 12.96 -0.19 -22.57
CA ALA A 514 12.75 -0.74 -23.90
C ALA A 514 12.93 0.32 -25.00
N GLY A 515 13.81 0.03 -25.96
CA GLY A 515 14.11 0.91 -27.09
C GLY A 515 15.06 2.07 -26.77
N ALA A 516 15.57 2.18 -25.55
CA ALA A 516 16.67 3.09 -25.23
C ALA A 516 17.97 2.68 -25.92
N PRO A 517 18.87 3.62 -26.24
CA PRO A 517 20.22 3.28 -26.68
C PRO A 517 20.97 2.52 -25.58
N ASP A 518 21.95 1.71 -25.99
CA ASP A 518 22.79 0.97 -25.05
C ASP A 518 23.40 1.90 -23.99
N PHE A 519 23.24 1.51 -22.73
CA PHE A 519 23.70 2.26 -21.59
C PHE A 519 25.15 1.92 -21.26
N GLY A 520 25.98 2.96 -21.12
CA GLY A 520 27.43 2.82 -20.87
C GLY A 520 27.81 2.49 -19.43
N GLY A 521 26.84 2.35 -18.53
CA GLY A 521 27.05 2.07 -17.11
C GLY A 521 27.31 3.31 -16.24
N ILE A 522 27.23 3.11 -14.93
CA ILE A 522 27.50 4.11 -13.89
C ILE A 522 28.88 3.86 -13.28
N GLY A 523 29.72 4.89 -13.31
CA GLY A 523 31.08 4.83 -12.76
C GLY A 523 32.05 4.00 -13.62
N THR A 524 33.33 4.29 -13.45
CA THR A 524 34.44 3.64 -14.15
C THR A 524 35.55 3.28 -13.16
N ALA A 525 36.55 2.49 -13.57
CA ALA A 525 37.71 2.21 -12.74
C ALA A 525 38.44 3.49 -12.24
N ALA A 526 38.47 4.55 -13.07
CA ALA A 526 39.08 5.82 -12.69
C ALA A 526 38.20 6.65 -11.74
N ASN A 527 36.88 6.57 -11.91
CA ASN A 527 35.89 7.30 -11.12
C ASN A 527 34.76 6.35 -10.74
N PRO A 528 34.92 5.55 -9.67
CA PRO A 528 33.94 4.54 -9.31
C PRO A 528 32.74 5.16 -8.57
N PHE A 529 31.59 4.48 -8.59
CA PHE A 529 30.42 4.88 -7.80
C PHE A 529 30.65 4.62 -6.31
N THR A 530 30.70 5.68 -5.50
CA THR A 530 30.91 5.60 -4.04
C THR A 530 29.71 6.05 -3.22
N GLY A 531 28.61 6.37 -3.89
CA GLY A 531 27.36 6.82 -3.29
C GLY A 531 26.45 5.69 -2.80
N GLN A 532 25.17 6.01 -2.59
CA GLN A 532 24.12 5.03 -2.29
C GLN A 532 23.11 4.98 -3.43
N PHE A 533 22.75 3.78 -3.88
CA PHE A 533 21.69 3.55 -4.87
C PHE A 533 20.71 2.55 -4.31
N ASP A 534 19.48 2.99 -4.10
CA ASP A 534 18.43 2.22 -3.45
C ASP A 534 17.25 1.99 -4.39
N GLY A 535 16.97 0.74 -4.67
CA GLY A 535 15.86 0.37 -5.53
C GLY A 535 14.48 0.62 -4.93
N MET A 536 14.37 0.84 -3.61
CA MET A 536 13.09 0.99 -2.89
C MET A 536 12.10 -0.17 -3.13
N GLY A 537 12.59 -1.33 -3.57
CA GLY A 537 11.77 -2.48 -3.95
C GLY A 537 11.24 -2.45 -5.39
N HIS A 538 11.58 -1.45 -6.20
CA HIS A 538 11.17 -1.34 -7.59
C HIS A 538 11.93 -2.29 -8.52
N LEU A 539 11.39 -2.50 -9.72
CA LEU A 539 11.86 -3.48 -10.72
C LEU A 539 12.19 -2.76 -12.04
N PRO A 540 13.38 -2.18 -12.19
CA PRO A 540 13.80 -1.65 -13.50
C PRO A 540 13.94 -2.79 -14.51
N ALA A 541 13.54 -2.57 -15.76
CA ALA A 541 13.44 -3.59 -16.81
C ALA A 541 14.04 -3.16 -18.16
N ASP A 542 14.41 -4.15 -18.97
CA ASP A 542 14.83 -4.00 -20.37
C ASP A 542 16.06 -3.08 -20.59
N LEU A 543 17.03 -3.12 -19.66
CA LEU A 543 18.26 -2.34 -19.80
C LEU A 543 19.26 -3.06 -20.73
N HIS A 544 19.61 -2.41 -21.83
CA HIS A 544 20.67 -2.87 -22.73
C HIS A 544 22.02 -2.22 -22.36
N LEU A 545 23.07 -3.03 -22.24
CA LEU A 545 24.41 -2.65 -21.80
C LEU A 545 25.44 -3.03 -22.88
N SER A 546 26.27 -2.08 -23.31
CA SER A 546 27.42 -2.38 -24.19
C SER A 546 28.66 -1.56 -23.82
N THR A 547 29.69 -2.24 -23.31
CA THR A 547 31.01 -1.64 -23.02
C THR A 547 32.14 -2.62 -23.31
N ALA A 548 33.40 -2.13 -23.37
CA ALA A 548 34.56 -2.94 -23.77
C ALA A 548 35.46 -3.44 -22.60
N ALA A 549 35.25 -3.00 -21.36
CA ALA A 549 36.17 -3.30 -20.25
C ALA A 549 35.48 -3.63 -18.90
N ASP A 550 34.47 -2.86 -18.49
CA ASP A 550 33.67 -3.09 -17.29
C ASP A 550 32.18 -2.92 -17.64
N THR A 551 31.49 -4.02 -17.95
CA THR A 551 30.09 -4.00 -18.39
C THR A 551 29.15 -4.31 -17.24
N GLY A 552 28.22 -3.39 -16.96
CA GLY A 552 27.15 -3.52 -15.99
C GLY A 552 26.34 -2.23 -15.85
N LEU A 553 25.18 -2.27 -15.20
CA LEU A 553 24.46 -1.05 -14.80
C LEU A 553 25.41 -0.09 -14.06
N PHE A 554 26.28 -0.65 -13.22
CA PHE A 554 27.46 0.01 -12.70
C PHE A 554 28.71 -0.56 -13.39
N GLY A 555 29.54 0.28 -14.00
CA GLY A 555 30.84 -0.19 -14.47
C GLY A 555 31.68 -0.63 -13.27
N VAL A 556 31.88 0.29 -12.32
CA VAL A 556 32.58 0.01 -11.06
C VAL A 556 31.86 0.60 -9.85
N ILE A 557 31.51 -0.25 -8.89
CA ILE A 557 31.08 0.16 -7.55
C ILE A 557 32.35 0.28 -6.68
N GLY A 558 32.63 1.48 -6.21
CA GLY A 558 33.81 1.81 -5.40
C GLY A 558 33.66 1.44 -3.93
N LYS A 559 34.77 1.51 -3.20
CA LYS A 559 34.77 1.32 -1.75
C LYS A 559 33.86 2.36 -1.07
N GLY A 560 32.92 1.89 -0.25
CA GLY A 560 31.90 2.73 0.39
C GLY A 560 30.61 2.89 -0.43
N GLY A 561 30.64 2.52 -1.72
CA GLY A 561 29.44 2.46 -2.55
C GLY A 561 28.47 1.39 -2.05
N VAL A 562 27.18 1.70 -2.06
CA VAL A 562 26.11 0.78 -1.67
C VAL A 562 25.03 0.72 -2.73
N VAL A 563 24.68 -0.49 -3.17
CA VAL A 563 23.61 -0.74 -4.13
C VAL A 563 22.65 -1.77 -3.52
N ARG A 564 21.36 -1.44 -3.42
CA ARG A 564 20.42 -2.28 -2.66
C ARG A 564 18.98 -2.28 -3.19
N ASN A 565 18.21 -3.31 -2.82
CA ASN A 565 16.74 -3.39 -2.89
C ASN A 565 16.07 -3.20 -4.26
N PHE A 566 16.56 -3.85 -5.31
CA PHE A 566 15.80 -3.99 -6.56
C PHE A 566 16.14 -5.29 -7.27
N THR A 567 15.32 -5.67 -8.26
CA THR A 567 15.70 -6.66 -9.26
C THR A 567 15.75 -6.00 -10.62
N LEU A 568 16.88 -6.11 -11.32
CA LEU A 568 16.98 -5.73 -12.72
C LEU A 568 16.33 -6.83 -13.57
N ALA A 569 15.13 -6.57 -14.08
CA ALA A 569 14.39 -7.48 -14.94
C ALA A 569 14.90 -7.39 -16.39
N ASP A 570 14.99 -8.54 -17.06
CA ASP A 570 15.21 -8.63 -18.51
C ASP A 570 16.39 -7.78 -19.05
N GLY A 571 17.47 -7.69 -18.27
CA GLY A 571 18.68 -6.97 -18.69
C GLY A 571 19.44 -7.71 -19.80
N ALA A 572 20.07 -6.96 -20.70
CA ALA A 572 20.88 -7.52 -21.77
C ALA A 572 22.28 -6.90 -21.77
N ALA A 573 23.32 -7.71 -21.69
CA ALA A 573 24.71 -7.25 -21.84
C ALA A 573 25.38 -7.90 -23.04
N THR A 574 26.02 -7.09 -23.88
CA THR A 574 26.94 -7.58 -24.93
C THR A 574 28.32 -6.98 -24.70
N SER A 575 29.34 -7.82 -24.64
CA SER A 575 30.72 -7.40 -24.46
C SER A 575 31.68 -8.18 -25.36
N SER A 576 32.78 -7.54 -25.75
CA SER A 576 33.88 -8.16 -26.50
C SER A 576 35.09 -8.51 -25.62
N GLY A 577 35.09 -8.14 -24.33
CA GLY A 577 36.24 -8.30 -23.44
C GLY A 577 36.00 -7.76 -22.01
N GLY A 578 36.92 -8.08 -21.09
CA GLY A 578 36.90 -7.51 -19.73
C GLY A 578 35.95 -8.18 -18.74
N THR A 579 35.51 -7.41 -17.75
CA THR A 579 34.61 -7.85 -16.67
C THR A 579 33.16 -7.56 -17.04
N VAL A 580 32.26 -8.52 -16.81
CA VAL A 580 30.87 -8.43 -17.25
C VAL A 580 29.93 -8.97 -16.18
N GLY A 581 28.94 -8.17 -15.79
CA GLY A 581 27.77 -8.61 -15.05
C GLY A 581 26.60 -7.65 -15.25
N LEU A 582 25.35 -8.11 -15.15
CA LEU A 582 24.21 -7.21 -15.41
C LEU A 582 24.14 -6.05 -14.42
N LEU A 583 24.47 -6.30 -13.15
CA LEU A 583 24.50 -5.24 -12.14
C LEU A 583 25.81 -4.49 -12.16
N ALA A 584 26.95 -5.20 -12.10
CA ALA A 584 28.26 -4.56 -12.03
C ALA A 584 29.36 -5.28 -12.81
N GLY A 585 30.23 -4.53 -13.45
CA GLY A 585 31.52 -5.07 -13.94
C GLY A 585 32.41 -5.45 -12.75
N VAL A 586 32.71 -4.48 -11.89
CA VAL A 586 33.53 -4.67 -10.68
C VAL A 586 32.86 -4.11 -9.43
N ASN A 587 32.89 -4.84 -8.33
CA ASN A 587 32.38 -4.42 -7.02
C ASN A 587 33.46 -4.38 -5.94
N TYR A 588 33.77 -3.19 -5.43
CA TYR A 588 34.53 -2.94 -4.18
C TYR A 588 33.63 -2.53 -3.00
N GLY A 589 32.33 -2.32 -3.25
CA GLY A 589 31.35 -1.81 -2.30
C GLY A 589 30.49 -2.90 -1.66
N SER A 590 29.23 -2.56 -1.39
CA SER A 590 28.22 -3.47 -0.84
C SER A 590 27.01 -3.56 -1.75
N ILE A 591 26.70 -4.78 -2.19
CA ILE A 591 25.49 -5.13 -2.92
C ILE A 591 24.60 -5.93 -1.97
N VAL A 592 23.37 -5.48 -1.74
CA VAL A 592 22.49 -6.09 -0.73
C VAL A 592 21.05 -6.17 -1.22
N ASN A 593 20.43 -7.34 -1.21
CA ASN A 593 19.04 -7.50 -1.67
C ASN A 593 18.85 -7.04 -3.13
N VAL A 594 19.74 -7.51 -4.01
CA VAL A 594 19.72 -7.18 -5.44
C VAL A 594 19.64 -8.44 -6.29
N GLY A 595 18.71 -8.46 -7.24
CA GLY A 595 18.52 -9.52 -8.23
C GLY A 595 18.80 -9.06 -9.65
N ALA A 596 19.07 -10.00 -10.56
CA ALA A 596 19.08 -9.73 -12.00
C ALA A 596 18.55 -10.93 -12.81
N THR A 597 17.83 -10.65 -13.88
CA THR A 597 17.42 -11.62 -14.91
C THR A 597 17.75 -11.09 -16.30
N GLY A 598 17.83 -11.99 -17.28
CA GLY A 598 18.05 -11.63 -18.67
C GLY A 598 19.22 -12.38 -19.31
N THR A 599 20.01 -11.70 -20.15
CA THR A 599 21.04 -12.34 -20.98
C THR A 599 22.38 -11.62 -20.96
N ILE A 600 23.47 -12.41 -20.99
CA ILE A 600 24.83 -11.90 -21.19
C ILE A 600 25.45 -12.65 -22.37
N ASN A 601 25.94 -11.92 -23.36
CA ASN A 601 26.60 -12.46 -24.54
C ASN A 601 28.01 -11.88 -24.71
N VAL A 602 29.02 -12.71 -24.49
CA VAL A 602 30.43 -12.37 -24.75
C VAL A 602 30.81 -12.84 -26.15
N THR A 603 31.27 -11.90 -26.99
CA THR A 603 31.59 -12.14 -28.41
C THR A 603 33.09 -12.29 -28.68
N GLY A 604 33.95 -11.84 -27.75
CA GLY A 604 35.41 -11.96 -27.84
C GLY A 604 35.95 -13.28 -27.30
N ASN A 605 37.20 -13.61 -27.64
CA ASN A 605 37.79 -14.93 -27.41
C ASN A 605 38.90 -15.00 -26.34
N THR A 606 39.20 -13.92 -25.60
CA THR A 606 40.28 -13.95 -24.58
C THR A 606 40.00 -13.13 -23.32
N SER A 607 40.30 -13.71 -22.16
CA SER A 607 40.41 -13.11 -20.81
C SER A 607 39.19 -12.33 -20.31
N THR A 608 38.00 -12.93 -20.39
CA THR A 608 36.76 -12.35 -19.84
C THR A 608 36.39 -12.94 -18.49
N VAL A 609 35.92 -12.09 -17.59
CA VAL A 609 35.39 -12.51 -16.29
C VAL A 609 33.91 -12.16 -16.24
N THR A 610 33.06 -13.18 -16.33
CA THR A 610 31.62 -13.01 -16.49
C THR A 610 30.87 -13.62 -15.31
N GLY A 611 30.07 -12.80 -14.63
CA GLY A 611 29.06 -13.25 -13.68
C GLY A 611 27.67 -12.79 -14.11
N GLY A 612 26.62 -13.52 -13.74
CA GLY A 612 25.25 -13.07 -14.04
C GLY A 612 24.91 -11.73 -13.37
N LEU A 613 25.34 -11.55 -12.12
CA LEU A 613 25.15 -10.30 -11.38
C LEU A 613 26.40 -9.41 -11.43
N VAL A 614 27.57 -9.96 -11.10
CA VAL A 614 28.82 -9.19 -10.97
C VAL A 614 29.97 -9.89 -11.70
N GLY A 615 30.75 -9.17 -12.50
CA GLY A 615 31.99 -9.71 -13.08
C GLY A 615 33.00 -10.09 -11.99
N GLU A 616 33.59 -9.08 -11.34
CA GLU A 616 34.55 -9.24 -10.25
C GLU A 616 34.05 -8.67 -8.92
N ASN A 617 34.12 -9.46 -7.85
CA ASN A 617 33.75 -9.03 -6.50
C ASN A 617 34.96 -8.98 -5.57
N PHE A 618 35.34 -7.78 -5.13
CA PHE A 618 36.26 -7.51 -4.03
C PHE A 618 35.54 -7.05 -2.74
N GLY A 619 34.27 -6.67 -2.87
CA GLY A 619 33.42 -6.18 -1.80
C GLY A 619 32.54 -7.26 -1.17
N ARG A 620 31.31 -6.87 -0.84
CA ARG A 620 30.31 -7.71 -0.19
C ARG A 620 29.07 -7.83 -1.06
N ILE A 621 28.60 -9.06 -1.24
CA ILE A 621 27.33 -9.40 -1.90
C ILE A 621 26.50 -10.21 -0.92
N GLU A 622 25.33 -9.69 -0.53
CA GLU A 622 24.46 -10.34 0.45
C GLU A 622 23.00 -10.36 0.05
N ARG A 623 22.31 -11.48 0.26
CA ARG A 623 20.87 -11.62 -0.11
C ARG A 623 20.60 -11.27 -1.56
N SER A 624 21.49 -11.68 -2.44
CA SER A 624 21.46 -11.31 -3.85
C SER A 624 21.39 -12.53 -4.74
N TRP A 625 20.90 -12.33 -5.95
CA TRP A 625 20.69 -13.46 -6.86
C TRP A 625 20.81 -13.10 -8.32
N ALA A 626 21.01 -14.13 -9.15
CA ALA A 626 21.02 -14.03 -10.60
C ALA A 626 20.20 -15.16 -11.21
N GLY A 627 19.34 -14.81 -12.17
CA GLY A 627 18.55 -15.68 -13.02
C GLY A 627 18.86 -15.43 -14.50
N VAL A 628 20.13 -15.58 -14.88
CA VAL A 628 20.67 -15.03 -16.14
C VAL A 628 21.08 -16.15 -17.09
N SER A 629 20.81 -16.00 -18.39
CA SER A 629 21.38 -16.86 -19.43
C SER A 629 22.70 -16.27 -19.92
N ILE A 630 23.81 -16.92 -19.57
CA ILE A 630 25.17 -16.46 -19.86
C ILE A 630 25.78 -17.28 -21.00
N ASN A 631 26.36 -16.58 -21.97
CA ASN A 631 27.31 -17.11 -22.94
C ASN A 631 28.65 -16.39 -22.75
N GLY A 632 29.57 -17.00 -21.98
CA GLY A 632 30.87 -16.43 -21.61
C GLY A 632 32.07 -17.13 -22.29
N ALA A 633 33.28 -16.58 -22.13
CA ALA A 633 34.46 -17.08 -22.87
C ALA A 633 35.62 -17.60 -22.01
N ASP A 634 35.90 -17.07 -20.81
CA ASP A 634 37.04 -17.53 -19.98
C ASP A 634 36.63 -17.95 -18.56
N GLN A 635 36.26 -17.01 -17.69
CA GLN A 635 35.78 -17.32 -16.34
C GLN A 635 34.31 -16.98 -16.22
N VAL A 636 33.46 -17.99 -15.94
CA VAL A 636 32.01 -17.84 -15.94
C VAL A 636 31.42 -18.34 -14.62
N GLY A 637 30.64 -17.48 -13.96
CA GLY A 637 29.85 -17.86 -12.80
C GLY A 637 28.39 -17.43 -12.93
N GLY A 638 27.46 -18.21 -12.39
CA GLY A 638 26.03 -17.85 -12.38
C GLY A 638 25.76 -16.52 -11.68
N LEU A 639 26.36 -16.29 -10.51
CA LEU A 639 26.25 -15.03 -9.77
C LEU A 639 27.45 -14.12 -10.02
N VAL A 640 28.67 -14.65 -9.81
CA VAL A 640 29.92 -13.88 -9.87
C VAL A 640 30.98 -14.57 -10.72
N GLY A 641 31.65 -13.85 -11.62
CA GLY A 641 32.76 -14.43 -12.39
C GLY A 641 33.96 -14.77 -11.50
N LEU A 642 34.51 -13.76 -10.82
CA LEU A 642 35.62 -13.91 -9.86
C LEU A 642 35.27 -13.28 -8.50
N ASN A 643 35.46 -14.02 -7.42
CA ASN A 643 35.22 -13.57 -6.06
C ASN A 643 36.50 -13.55 -5.22
N ASP A 644 36.99 -12.37 -4.89
CA ASP A 644 38.03 -12.12 -3.87
C ASP A 644 37.43 -11.55 -2.57
N GLY A 645 36.15 -11.14 -2.60
CA GLY A 645 35.40 -10.60 -1.47
C GLY A 645 34.55 -11.64 -0.73
N ARG A 646 33.37 -11.20 -0.25
CA ARG A 646 32.43 -12.03 0.50
C ARG A 646 31.08 -12.14 -0.21
N ILE A 647 30.59 -13.37 -0.33
CA ILE A 647 29.24 -13.71 -0.79
C ILE A 647 28.51 -14.41 0.36
N GLY A 648 27.30 -13.95 0.68
CA GLY A 648 26.52 -14.48 1.80
C GLY A 648 25.01 -14.50 1.54
N GLN A 649 24.31 -15.60 1.84
CA GLN A 649 22.85 -15.66 1.66
C GLN A 649 22.41 -15.36 0.22
N SER A 650 23.20 -15.79 -0.76
CA SER A 650 23.00 -15.45 -2.19
C SER A 650 22.91 -16.70 -3.05
N PHE A 651 22.26 -16.60 -4.21
CA PHE A 651 22.07 -17.77 -5.07
C PHE A 651 22.11 -17.46 -6.57
N ALA A 652 22.27 -18.50 -7.38
CA ALA A 652 22.17 -18.41 -8.83
C ALA A 652 21.26 -19.51 -9.37
N ILE A 653 20.46 -19.13 -10.35
CA ILE A 653 19.60 -20.01 -11.14
C ILE A 653 19.73 -19.64 -12.62
N GLY A 654 19.37 -20.55 -13.51
CA GLY A 654 19.39 -20.30 -14.94
C GLY A 654 20.43 -21.13 -15.67
N ARG A 655 21.20 -20.51 -16.57
CA ARG A 655 22.09 -21.23 -17.48
C ARG A 655 23.39 -20.47 -17.72
N ALA A 656 24.51 -21.15 -17.48
CA ALA A 656 25.82 -20.67 -17.87
C ALA A 656 26.45 -21.59 -18.92
N THR A 657 26.78 -21.02 -20.09
CA THR A 657 27.51 -21.69 -21.16
C THR A 657 28.85 -20.99 -21.36
N ALA A 658 29.93 -21.77 -21.51
CA ALA A 658 31.25 -21.23 -21.79
C ALA A 658 32.02 -22.06 -22.84
N GLY A 659 33.08 -21.46 -23.38
CA GLY A 659 33.99 -22.10 -24.34
C GLY A 659 34.70 -23.35 -23.78
N ALA A 660 35.36 -24.09 -24.66
CA ALA A 660 35.96 -25.39 -24.32
C ALA A 660 37.13 -25.32 -23.32
N GLN A 661 37.79 -24.16 -23.18
CA GLN A 661 38.93 -23.96 -22.28
C GLN A 661 38.59 -23.19 -21.00
N SER A 662 37.31 -22.85 -20.81
CA SER A 662 36.85 -21.95 -19.76
C SER A 662 36.72 -22.63 -18.39
N ILE A 663 36.65 -21.82 -17.34
CA ILE A 663 36.28 -22.22 -15.98
C ILE A 663 34.82 -21.83 -15.75
N VAL A 664 33.98 -22.78 -15.36
CA VAL A 664 32.55 -22.58 -15.14
C VAL A 664 32.15 -23.02 -13.73
N GLY A 665 31.44 -22.15 -13.01
CA GLY A 665 30.85 -22.49 -11.71
C GLY A 665 29.40 -22.05 -11.60
N GLY A 666 28.56 -22.84 -10.94
CA GLY A 666 27.14 -22.50 -10.80
C GLY A 666 26.85 -21.24 -9.98
N LEU A 667 27.66 -20.93 -8.96
CA LEU A 667 27.57 -19.66 -8.23
C LEU A 667 28.72 -18.73 -8.61
N VAL A 668 29.95 -19.26 -8.59
CA VAL A 668 31.17 -18.47 -8.84
C VAL A 668 32.11 -19.19 -9.80
N GLY A 669 32.62 -18.50 -10.81
CA GLY A 669 33.66 -19.06 -11.70
C GLY A 669 34.94 -19.40 -10.93
N THR A 670 35.61 -18.37 -10.40
CA THR A 670 36.81 -18.49 -9.56
C THR A 670 36.59 -17.86 -8.19
N ASN A 671 36.76 -18.63 -7.11
CA ASN A 671 36.64 -18.14 -5.74
C ASN A 671 37.99 -18.12 -5.02
N ARG A 672 38.46 -16.94 -4.61
CA ARG A 672 39.57 -16.76 -3.65
C ARG A 672 39.11 -16.16 -2.32
N GLY A 673 37.89 -15.62 -2.27
CA GLY A 673 37.25 -15.05 -1.10
C GLY A 673 36.43 -16.05 -0.27
N ALA A 674 35.38 -15.54 0.39
CA ALA A 674 34.50 -16.32 1.26
C ALA A 674 33.09 -16.46 0.68
N ILE A 675 32.57 -17.68 0.68
CA ILE A 675 31.17 -17.99 0.34
C ILE A 675 30.53 -18.65 1.57
N ALA A 676 29.36 -18.15 1.98
CA ALA A 676 28.62 -18.73 3.08
C ALA A 676 27.11 -18.71 2.81
N GLN A 677 26.39 -19.77 3.20
CA GLN A 677 24.93 -19.75 3.20
C GLN A 677 24.37 -19.46 1.80
N SER A 678 24.89 -20.15 0.79
CA SER A 678 24.62 -19.82 -0.61
C SER A 678 24.40 -21.07 -1.45
N TYR A 679 23.66 -20.96 -2.54
CA TYR A 679 23.40 -22.10 -3.40
C TYR A 679 23.37 -21.79 -4.88
N ALA A 680 23.53 -22.82 -5.70
CA ALA A 680 23.37 -22.75 -7.15
C ALA A 680 22.47 -23.90 -7.64
N ASP A 681 21.55 -23.56 -8.53
CA ASP A 681 20.70 -24.52 -9.25
C ASP A 681 20.63 -24.11 -10.73
N GLU A 682 21.77 -24.27 -11.40
CA GLU A 682 21.94 -23.86 -12.80
C GLU A 682 22.14 -25.04 -13.75
N PHE A 683 21.83 -24.82 -15.02
CA PHE A 683 22.30 -25.67 -16.12
C PHE A 683 23.66 -25.17 -16.62
N LEU A 684 24.70 -25.96 -16.42
CA LEU A 684 26.08 -25.63 -16.80
C LEU A 684 26.51 -26.43 -18.02
N SER A 685 27.06 -25.76 -19.03
CA SER A 685 27.51 -26.41 -20.27
C SER A 685 28.85 -25.87 -20.78
N GLY A 686 29.68 -26.76 -21.33
CA GLY A 686 31.01 -26.43 -21.84
C GLY A 686 32.09 -26.41 -20.74
N GLY A 687 33.18 -25.67 -20.95
CA GLY A 687 34.28 -25.52 -19.99
C GLY A 687 35.27 -26.69 -19.92
N ALA A 688 36.53 -26.38 -19.60
CA ALA A 688 37.57 -27.35 -19.24
C ALA A 688 37.54 -27.70 -17.74
N THR A 689 37.00 -26.80 -16.92
CA THR A 689 36.80 -27.01 -15.48
C THR A 689 35.39 -26.58 -15.11
N VAL A 690 34.60 -27.49 -14.53
CA VAL A 690 33.20 -27.23 -14.19
C VAL A 690 32.92 -27.66 -12.76
N GLY A 691 32.37 -26.75 -11.96
CA GLY A 691 31.90 -27.07 -10.61
C GLY A 691 30.44 -26.69 -10.40
N GLY A 692 29.67 -27.55 -9.73
CA GLY A 692 28.26 -27.28 -9.49
C GLY A 692 28.01 -26.03 -8.64
N LEU A 693 28.92 -25.69 -7.72
CA LEU A 693 28.91 -24.43 -6.96
C LEU A 693 30.00 -23.46 -7.44
N VAL A 694 31.25 -23.93 -7.56
CA VAL A 694 32.40 -23.09 -7.92
C VAL A 694 33.28 -23.77 -8.96
N GLY A 695 33.72 -23.07 -10.01
CA GLY A 695 34.61 -23.66 -11.00
C GLY A 695 35.98 -24.00 -10.40
N SER A 696 36.64 -23.00 -9.85
CA SER A 696 37.94 -23.10 -9.16
C SER A 696 37.88 -22.46 -7.78
N ASN A 697 38.27 -23.19 -6.73
CA ASN A 697 38.29 -22.70 -5.36
C ASN A 697 39.69 -22.64 -4.76
N ALA A 698 40.13 -21.43 -4.41
CA ALA A 698 41.27 -21.13 -3.55
C ALA A 698 40.84 -20.53 -2.19
N GLY A 699 39.57 -20.17 -2.04
CA GLY A 699 39.01 -19.50 -0.87
C GLY A 699 38.36 -20.44 0.16
N PHE A 700 37.41 -19.89 0.93
CA PHE A 700 36.66 -20.62 1.97
C PHE A 700 35.17 -20.71 1.66
N ILE A 701 34.60 -21.92 1.76
CA ILE A 701 33.18 -22.19 1.52
C ILE A 701 32.58 -22.90 2.74
N ARG A 702 31.41 -22.46 3.20
CA ARG A 702 30.65 -23.11 4.30
C ARG A 702 29.15 -22.96 4.15
N GLU A 703 28.39 -23.91 4.72
CA GLU A 703 26.92 -23.87 4.76
C GLU A 703 26.31 -23.58 3.38
N SER A 704 26.78 -24.24 2.32
CA SER A 704 26.35 -23.96 0.95
C SER A 704 26.03 -25.25 0.23
N TYR A 705 25.24 -25.18 -0.86
CA TYR A 705 25.00 -26.38 -1.66
C TYR A 705 24.87 -26.10 -3.15
N ALA A 706 25.08 -27.14 -3.96
CA ALA A 706 24.79 -27.09 -5.40
C ALA A 706 23.77 -28.15 -5.79
N ALA A 707 22.75 -27.74 -6.54
CA ALA A 707 21.82 -28.61 -7.25
C ALA A 707 22.01 -28.55 -8.78
N SER A 708 22.96 -27.73 -9.25
CA SER A 708 23.28 -27.52 -10.66
C SER A 708 23.53 -28.80 -11.45
N ARG A 709 23.10 -28.81 -12.72
CA ARG A 709 23.28 -29.90 -13.69
C ARG A 709 24.45 -29.60 -14.61
N LEU A 710 25.41 -30.52 -14.73
CA LEU A 710 26.64 -30.30 -15.49
C LEU A 710 26.65 -31.10 -16.80
N THR A 711 26.86 -30.40 -17.92
CA THR A 711 27.13 -30.97 -19.25
C THR A 711 28.51 -30.49 -19.72
N ALA A 712 29.56 -31.06 -19.14
CA ALA A 712 30.93 -30.61 -19.36
C ALA A 712 31.52 -31.11 -20.69
N GLY A 713 32.54 -30.40 -21.20
CA GLY A 713 33.27 -30.81 -22.40
C GLY A 713 34.05 -32.13 -22.23
N ALA A 714 34.47 -32.75 -23.34
CA ALA A 714 35.31 -33.94 -23.29
C ALA A 714 36.62 -33.66 -22.53
N ASN A 715 36.95 -34.53 -21.56
CA ASN A 715 38.10 -34.39 -20.64
C ASN A 715 38.04 -33.21 -19.66
N ALA A 716 36.88 -32.59 -19.48
CA ALA A 716 36.72 -31.55 -18.47
C ALA A 716 36.89 -32.10 -17.05
N THR A 717 37.48 -31.30 -16.16
CA THR A 717 37.52 -31.60 -14.73
C THR A 717 36.21 -31.17 -14.09
N THR A 718 35.40 -32.13 -13.64
CA THR A 718 34.07 -31.88 -13.08
C THR A 718 33.99 -32.24 -11.61
N GLY A 719 33.38 -31.37 -10.79
CA GLY A 719 32.99 -31.72 -9.42
C GLY A 719 31.63 -31.16 -9.04
N GLY A 720 30.89 -31.87 -8.21
CA GLY A 720 29.55 -31.46 -7.78
C GLY A 720 29.52 -30.18 -6.95
N ILE A 721 30.59 -29.89 -6.20
CA ILE A 721 30.81 -28.63 -5.50
C ILE A 721 31.82 -27.79 -6.27
N ALA A 722 33.04 -28.32 -6.46
CA ALA A 722 34.14 -27.60 -7.07
C ALA A 722 34.79 -28.38 -8.23
N GLY A 723 35.04 -27.74 -9.36
CA GLY A 723 35.85 -28.34 -10.43
C GLY A 723 37.27 -28.60 -9.94
N THR A 724 37.95 -27.55 -9.48
CA THR A 724 39.24 -27.65 -8.78
C THR A 724 39.18 -27.01 -7.40
N ASN A 725 39.94 -27.57 -6.44
CA ASN A 725 40.01 -27.04 -5.08
C ASN A 725 41.42 -27.07 -4.50
N SER A 726 41.99 -25.89 -4.24
CA SER A 726 43.19 -25.68 -3.43
C SER A 726 42.90 -24.97 -2.10
N GLY A 727 41.67 -24.47 -1.91
CA GLY A 727 41.20 -23.81 -0.70
C GLY A 727 40.56 -24.75 0.31
N ARG A 728 39.73 -24.18 1.19
CA ARG A 728 39.01 -24.90 2.26
C ARG A 728 37.52 -24.97 1.96
N ILE A 729 36.98 -26.18 1.87
CA ILE A 729 35.54 -26.45 1.83
C ILE A 729 35.14 -27.07 3.18
N ALA A 730 34.21 -26.45 3.90
CA ALA A 730 33.74 -26.98 5.18
C ALA A 730 32.90 -28.26 4.99
N ALA A 731 32.78 -29.07 6.04
CA ALA A 731 32.04 -30.34 6.01
C ALA A 731 30.53 -30.17 5.78
N ASN A 732 29.99 -28.96 5.98
CA ASN A 732 28.59 -28.62 5.80
C ASN A 732 28.31 -27.94 4.46
N VAL A 733 29.11 -28.28 3.44
CA VAL A 733 28.88 -27.93 2.05
C VAL A 733 28.48 -29.19 1.30
N PHE A 734 27.39 -29.10 0.54
CA PHE A 734 26.74 -30.25 -0.06
C PHE A 734 26.57 -30.09 -1.57
N TRP A 735 26.29 -31.20 -2.26
CA TRP A 735 25.88 -31.18 -3.67
C TRP A 735 24.86 -32.27 -3.94
N ASN A 736 24.01 -32.05 -4.93
CA ASN A 736 23.11 -33.05 -5.45
C ASN A 736 23.87 -34.04 -6.34
N ARG A 737 24.02 -35.28 -5.87
CA ARG A 737 24.77 -36.30 -6.61
C ARG A 737 23.99 -36.96 -7.74
N GLU A 738 22.67 -36.79 -7.77
CA GLU A 738 21.80 -37.42 -8.75
C GLU A 738 21.57 -36.48 -9.94
N SER A 739 21.34 -35.18 -9.68
CA SER A 739 21.09 -34.20 -10.74
C SER A 739 22.36 -33.68 -11.43
N SER A 740 23.50 -33.63 -10.71
CA SER A 740 24.68 -32.91 -11.21
C SER A 740 25.45 -33.63 -12.31
N GLY A 741 25.47 -34.96 -12.33
CA GLY A 741 26.28 -35.76 -13.27
C GLY A 741 27.78 -35.84 -12.93
N ALA A 742 28.23 -35.26 -11.81
CA ALA A 742 29.62 -35.37 -11.37
C ALA A 742 29.89 -36.67 -10.59
N ALA A 743 31.10 -37.23 -10.70
CA ALA A 743 31.49 -38.45 -9.99
C ALA A 743 31.90 -38.22 -8.52
N ALA A 744 32.27 -36.98 -8.16
CA ALA A 744 32.72 -36.59 -6.83
C ALA A 744 32.37 -35.12 -6.54
N GLY A 745 32.41 -34.72 -5.26
CA GLY A 745 32.19 -33.32 -4.87
C GLY A 745 33.29 -32.37 -5.35
N VAL A 746 34.53 -32.86 -5.49
CA VAL A 746 35.67 -32.09 -6.02
C VAL A 746 36.30 -32.88 -7.17
N GLY A 747 36.46 -32.24 -8.33
CA GLY A 747 37.04 -32.89 -9.52
C GLY A 747 38.56 -33.10 -9.42
N SER A 748 39.29 -32.09 -8.93
CA SER A 748 40.74 -32.18 -8.68
C SER A 748 41.18 -31.31 -7.50
N GLY A 749 42.21 -31.74 -6.77
CA GLY A 749 42.74 -31.08 -5.58
C GLY A 749 42.23 -31.66 -4.26
N THR A 750 42.07 -30.83 -3.22
CA THR A 750 41.67 -31.28 -1.89
C THR A 750 40.21 -31.75 -1.90
N ALA A 751 40.00 -33.05 -1.69
CA ALA A 751 38.68 -33.68 -1.72
C ALA A 751 37.81 -33.30 -0.50
N VAL A 752 36.49 -33.45 -0.68
CA VAL A 752 35.49 -33.44 0.40
C VAL A 752 35.03 -34.85 0.71
N ALA A 753 34.35 -35.06 1.84
CA ALA A 753 33.80 -36.37 2.19
C ALA A 753 32.67 -36.79 1.22
N ASN A 754 32.57 -38.08 0.91
CA ASN A 754 31.48 -38.60 0.06
C ASN A 754 30.09 -38.35 0.65
N SER A 755 29.99 -38.20 1.98
CA SER A 755 28.75 -37.83 2.68
C SER A 755 28.24 -36.43 2.34
N SER A 756 29.05 -35.57 1.71
CA SER A 756 28.62 -34.27 1.18
C SER A 756 27.75 -34.40 -0.08
N GLY A 757 27.71 -35.57 -0.74
CA GLY A 757 26.83 -35.84 -1.87
C GLY A 757 25.48 -36.36 -1.41
N LEU A 758 24.45 -35.52 -1.53
CA LEU A 758 23.07 -35.82 -1.15
C LEU A 758 22.25 -36.24 -2.38
N THR A 759 21.28 -37.13 -2.16
CA THR A 759 20.24 -37.48 -3.13
C THR A 759 19.15 -36.40 -3.21
N ASP A 760 18.31 -36.44 -4.23
CA ASP A 760 17.13 -35.57 -4.36
C ASP A 760 16.27 -35.64 -3.10
N GLN A 761 16.02 -36.84 -2.58
CA GLN A 761 15.24 -37.03 -1.36
C GLN A 761 15.92 -36.40 -0.13
N GLN A 762 17.24 -36.60 0.02
CA GLN A 762 17.97 -36.06 1.17
C GLN A 762 18.01 -34.54 1.19
N LEU A 763 17.98 -33.87 0.03
CA LEU A 763 17.89 -32.41 -0.05
C LEU A 763 16.59 -31.85 0.52
N LEU A 764 15.52 -32.65 0.54
CA LEU A 764 14.24 -32.29 1.14
C LEU A 764 14.21 -32.49 2.67
N GLU A 765 15.23 -33.15 3.24
CA GLU A 765 15.28 -33.52 4.65
C GLU A 765 16.27 -32.63 5.43
N PRO A 766 15.79 -31.70 6.31
CA PRO A 766 16.67 -30.81 7.08
C PRO A 766 17.78 -31.53 7.87
N ALA A 767 17.51 -32.75 8.33
CA ALA A 767 18.47 -33.56 9.07
C ALA A 767 19.72 -33.94 8.23
N SER A 768 19.60 -33.98 6.90
CA SER A 768 20.72 -34.29 5.98
C SER A 768 21.82 -33.23 6.00
N PHE A 769 21.50 -32.00 6.42
CA PHE A 769 22.44 -30.87 6.44
C PHE A 769 23.21 -30.75 7.77
N GLY A 770 22.98 -31.70 8.68
CA GLY A 770 23.61 -31.74 9.99
C GLY A 770 23.17 -30.59 10.92
N PRO A 771 23.77 -30.48 12.12
CA PRO A 771 23.32 -29.54 13.15
C PRO A 771 23.69 -28.08 12.86
N THR A 772 24.52 -27.83 11.84
CA THR A 772 25.04 -26.48 11.54
C THR A 772 24.09 -25.63 10.71
N TRP A 773 23.15 -26.25 9.99
CA TRP A 773 22.16 -25.52 9.21
C TRP A 773 20.95 -25.22 10.08
N ASP A 774 20.61 -23.94 10.20
CA ASP A 774 19.47 -23.50 11.00
C ASP A 774 18.20 -23.36 10.15
N PHE A 775 17.27 -24.30 10.34
CA PHE A 775 15.94 -24.33 9.74
C PHE A 775 14.83 -23.80 10.67
N SER A 776 15.18 -23.27 11.85
CA SER A 776 14.21 -22.66 12.77
C SER A 776 13.56 -21.41 12.16
N ALA A 777 12.49 -20.91 12.77
CA ALA A 777 11.77 -19.73 12.28
C ALA A 777 12.66 -18.49 12.08
N ASN A 778 13.77 -18.38 12.83
CA ASN A 778 14.74 -17.29 12.74
C ASN A 778 16.04 -17.69 12.02
N GLY A 779 16.08 -18.92 11.48
CA GLY A 779 17.24 -19.50 10.83
C GLY A 779 17.47 -18.97 9.42
N THR A 780 18.49 -19.50 8.74
CA THR A 780 18.85 -19.06 7.39
C THR A 780 18.07 -19.79 6.31
N TRP A 781 17.66 -21.04 6.58
CA TRP A 781 17.12 -21.94 5.57
C TRP A 781 15.66 -22.28 5.83
N VAL A 782 14.91 -22.52 4.76
CA VAL A 782 13.56 -23.11 4.76
C VAL A 782 13.63 -24.39 3.93
N ALA A 783 13.02 -25.46 4.41
CA ALA A 783 12.94 -26.69 3.62
C ALA A 783 11.96 -26.48 2.45
N GLY A 784 12.38 -26.83 1.24
CA GLY A 784 11.61 -26.62 0.01
C GLY A 784 11.94 -27.68 -1.04
N TYR A 785 11.22 -27.64 -2.16
CA TYR A 785 11.49 -28.47 -3.34
C TYR A 785 12.03 -27.57 -4.47
N PRO A 786 13.11 -27.94 -5.18
CA PRO A 786 13.83 -29.23 -5.11
C PRO A 786 14.90 -29.33 -4.00
N GLY A 787 15.05 -28.30 -3.14
CA GLY A 787 15.96 -28.31 -2.01
C GLY A 787 15.74 -27.11 -1.09
N PRO A 788 16.61 -26.87 -0.08
CA PRO A 788 16.44 -25.78 0.86
C PRO A 788 16.55 -24.41 0.20
N GLU A 789 15.61 -23.53 0.51
CA GLU A 789 15.65 -22.14 0.05
C GLU A 789 16.12 -21.21 1.16
N LEU A 790 16.61 -20.03 0.76
CA LEU A 790 16.99 -18.99 1.70
C LEU A 790 15.75 -18.36 2.31
N ARG A 791 15.69 -18.29 3.64
CA ARG A 791 14.51 -17.82 4.37
C ARG A 791 14.05 -16.42 3.97
N TRP A 792 14.98 -15.54 3.58
CA TRP A 792 14.62 -14.19 3.17
C TRP A 792 13.77 -14.14 1.87
N LEU A 793 13.67 -15.24 1.12
CA LEU A 793 12.75 -15.40 -0.01
C LEU A 793 11.32 -15.77 0.41
N ALA A 794 11.16 -16.44 1.55
CA ALA A 794 9.87 -17.00 1.99
C ALA A 794 8.93 -15.96 2.64
N GLY A 795 9.33 -14.69 2.70
CA GLY A 795 8.61 -13.63 3.44
C GLY A 795 8.82 -13.70 4.96
N PRO A 796 8.38 -12.66 5.71
CA PRO A 796 8.43 -12.64 7.17
C PRO A 796 7.43 -13.58 7.86
#